data_AF-A0A5C5W410-F1
#
_entry.id   AF-A0A5C5W410-F1
#
_cell.length_a   1.000
_cell.length_b   1.000
_cell.length_c   1.000
_cell.angle_alpha   90.00
_cell.angle_beta   90.00
_cell.angle_gamma   90.00
#
_symmetry.space_group_name_H-M   'P 1'
#
loop_
_entity.id
_entity.type
_entity.pdbx_description
1 polymer ?
#
loop_
_entity_poly.entity_id
_entity_poly.type
_entity_poly.pdbx_seq_one_letter_code
_entity_poly.pdbx_strand_id
1 'polypeptide(L)'
;MADRDTPETPSPSGGSGCPVPWCPAAVCNLPARFVLAVRDEVPAGCANAVGPETHPDSIRAVITSGAAHITARAQSLFSLRTTGGDARQILQLLRDGRLVLLEPSPAVPTHTPGRGRRTPPTPETPPDTPPPDEERAWIKIKVVDDQTGQGMSGIVLKVTQPNGKTFDFTTRADGAVEVHEIDQGACNVTCDLTNALITDTVDFVGIGTETIGSPESAGDEAAAGGGAAGGNGDAAAGTDAAGADAQPDVTISPIRATRIAEIEAHKVKTGETLESLAQGAGMTWQQLALFNFNTVIPDTINRHLKDDVGCTKRTADGANYMFDDSDDPGIIFIPKAWNQEGLATEQEHVVRVQSLGFPRTAPAMLECVCIPGVTFEFDKSFVRPTVVDHLKKVDEALTAHPDAKLIIFGHTDRVGNTQYNKDLSDRRAKSTFAFITDQPDVWEGLYNEENWGLKVVQTILLDLGHDPGTIDGVMGPNTQRAMRSFKGISDPNVTVANDAAFRRELFTAYMTGKHNVRVTQDQFFGPKFMGCGEFNPFLAPNAAELANRSPGNEPNRRVVLYLFERPPSSIPCQLHAIQPCNQQIAIGGPRATRGANPPFPCAFYDGIAKECHCEGADVPPPPPPPPPPPPPPPPPPPVQQATIDIVATATAAAPAATFVRIGIWDQGYDGTGNVKNDEAEANNFVGSDKRRFFFRVRDPAAAASTVNLNWKTLKADNTDDDAPATQTLTLTETAAGSKVFVSKAVSLVTDTVDRDQPTHSGLPAGNPDAGVRNAGQSNHRTRKASMEGSVKGTYTPSGGGAAVDVTLPVFNRNPDERRKLRLRVINYSIGGVASVNEAYIDAQLQHANDRWNQVGLKVERDATVARACPAAALNAANLYAGSANNAEEQAALSDLIPVTPDNTLTVVFVNMTGANAYSTIGQRNPIPQPDGTNLTMDDRYFIYLNSGLDLNNETLAHELHHVLFNRFDTAVDQRFYTFNTNPPTAFGIALPSVRVYRRIQNQHAADPDNDATNNNVLNWQRRTRTTRFPIPGGIAAPDTTTGNRFTTAF
;
A
#
# COMPACT_ATOMS: atom_id res chain seq x y z
N MET A 1 73.13 19.61 9.25
CA MET A 1 73.19 18.15 9.07
C MET A 1 71.80 17.67 8.71
N ALA A 2 71.69 16.71 7.80
CA ALA A 2 70.47 15.96 7.42
C ALA A 2 69.28 16.73 6.80
N ASP A 3 68.73 16.06 5.77
CA ASP A 3 67.37 16.08 5.21
C ASP A 3 66.70 17.30 4.53
N ARG A 4 65.95 16.90 3.47
CA ARG A 4 64.88 17.52 2.64
C ARG A 4 64.67 19.05 2.63
N ASP A 5 64.74 19.64 1.43
CA ASP A 5 63.53 19.85 0.60
C ASP A 5 63.84 20.15 -0.90
N THR A 6 62.81 20.51 -1.69
CA THR A 6 62.74 20.72 -3.17
C THR A 6 63.22 22.15 -3.61
N PRO A 7 63.15 22.67 -4.89
CA PRO A 7 62.34 22.28 -6.09
C PRO A 7 62.94 22.55 -7.52
N GLU A 8 62.03 22.58 -8.54
CA GLU A 8 62.06 23.25 -9.88
C GLU A 8 62.23 22.44 -11.21
N THR A 9 61.81 23.05 -12.34
CA THR A 9 61.49 22.46 -13.67
C THR A 9 62.07 23.28 -14.84
N PRO A 10 62.15 22.81 -16.13
CA PRO A 10 61.15 23.24 -17.16
C PRO A 10 60.99 22.42 -18.50
N SER A 11 59.76 22.42 -19.10
CA SER A 11 59.33 22.64 -20.54
C SER A 11 60.10 22.10 -21.81
N PRO A 12 59.57 22.18 -23.07
CA PRO A 12 58.19 22.44 -23.60
C PRO A 12 57.73 21.58 -24.84
N SER A 13 56.59 21.97 -25.46
CA SER A 13 56.06 21.66 -26.82
C SER A 13 55.24 20.35 -27.04
N GLY A 14 54.18 20.31 -27.87
CA GLY A 14 53.40 21.41 -28.49
C GLY A 14 52.50 20.96 -29.66
N GLY A 15 51.17 21.16 -29.59
CA GLY A 15 50.25 20.88 -30.72
C GLY A 15 48.74 20.92 -30.39
N SER A 16 48.04 21.93 -30.92
CA SER A 16 46.57 22.07 -31.10
C SER A 16 45.61 21.19 -30.25
N GLY A 17 44.98 21.79 -29.24
CA GLY A 17 43.78 21.32 -28.57
C GLY A 17 42.90 22.50 -28.11
N CYS A 18 41.60 22.29 -27.95
CA CYS A 18 40.65 23.36 -27.58
C CYS A 18 40.87 23.84 -26.12
N PRO A 19 40.81 25.15 -25.80
CA PRO A 19 41.26 25.65 -24.51
C PRO A 19 40.21 25.49 -23.39
N VAL A 20 40.23 24.32 -22.73
CA VAL A 20 39.61 24.13 -21.41
C VAL A 20 40.72 23.72 -20.44
N PRO A 21 41.27 24.61 -19.59
CA PRO A 21 42.52 24.34 -18.84
C PRO A 21 42.45 23.22 -17.78
N TRP A 22 41.28 22.60 -17.59
CA TRP A 22 40.95 21.77 -16.43
C TRP A 22 40.38 20.39 -16.78
N CYS A 23 40.52 19.88 -18.02
CA CYS A 23 40.19 18.49 -18.35
C CYS A 23 41.44 17.67 -18.75
N PRO A 24 41.65 16.45 -18.20
CA PRO A 24 42.71 15.57 -18.66
C PRO A 24 42.52 15.14 -20.13
N ALA A 25 43.55 15.36 -20.96
CA ALA A 25 43.51 15.05 -22.39
C ALA A 25 43.25 13.56 -22.69
N ALA A 26 43.58 12.65 -21.78
CA ALA A 26 43.30 11.22 -21.90
C ALA A 26 41.80 10.87 -21.82
N VAL A 27 40.95 11.78 -21.32
CA VAL A 27 39.50 11.58 -21.17
C VAL A 27 38.73 12.47 -22.15
N CYS A 28 39.04 13.76 -22.22
CA CYS A 28 38.32 14.71 -23.09
C CYS A 28 38.64 14.61 -24.60
N ASN A 29 39.62 13.79 -25.02
CA ASN A 29 40.07 13.71 -26.42
C ASN A 29 39.82 12.32 -27.07
N LEU A 30 38.84 11.58 -26.55
CA LEU A 30 38.41 10.28 -27.10
C LEU A 30 37.43 10.48 -28.27
N PRO A 31 37.46 9.65 -29.33
CA PRO A 31 36.68 9.87 -30.56
C PRO A 31 35.18 9.53 -30.47
N ALA A 32 34.63 9.34 -29.26
CA ALA A 32 33.23 9.04 -29.03
C ALA A 32 32.41 10.32 -28.80
N ARG A 33 31.13 10.32 -29.19
CA ARG A 33 30.24 11.49 -29.01
C ARG A 33 29.91 11.80 -27.55
N PHE A 34 30.12 10.85 -26.64
CA PHE A 34 29.89 10.98 -25.20
C PHE A 34 30.92 10.12 -24.46
N VAL A 35 31.43 10.62 -23.33
CA VAL A 35 32.38 9.88 -22.47
C VAL A 35 31.85 9.81 -21.04
N LEU A 36 31.91 8.62 -20.44
CA LEU A 36 31.52 8.34 -19.05
C LEU A 36 32.76 8.00 -18.23
N ALA A 37 33.07 8.86 -17.26
CA ALA A 37 34.24 8.73 -16.38
C ALA A 37 33.81 8.67 -14.90
N VAL A 38 34.67 8.18 -14.00
CA VAL A 38 34.44 8.38 -12.56
C VAL A 38 34.68 9.84 -12.21
N ARG A 39 33.96 10.37 -11.21
CA ARG A 39 34.08 11.79 -10.80
C ARG A 39 35.52 12.20 -10.47
N ASP A 40 36.31 11.30 -9.90
CA ASP A 40 37.73 11.53 -9.57
C ASP A 40 38.67 11.55 -10.80
N GLU A 41 38.16 11.35 -12.02
CA GLU A 41 38.87 11.60 -13.29
C GLU A 41 38.53 12.97 -13.90
N VAL A 42 37.51 13.67 -13.38
CA VAL A 42 37.01 14.93 -13.93
C VAL A 42 37.19 16.05 -12.90
N PRO A 43 38.17 16.96 -13.09
CA PRO A 43 38.38 18.07 -12.18
C PRO A 43 37.14 18.98 -12.06
N ALA A 44 36.91 19.50 -10.86
CA ALA A 44 35.83 20.45 -10.60
C ALA A 44 35.99 21.69 -11.49
N GLY A 45 34.93 22.05 -12.23
CA GLY A 45 34.96 23.14 -13.20
C GLY A 45 35.33 22.74 -14.64
N CYS A 46 35.40 21.44 -14.96
CA CYS A 46 35.46 20.99 -16.35
C CYS A 46 34.19 21.44 -17.12
N ALA A 47 34.33 22.42 -18.02
CA ALA A 47 33.20 23.02 -18.74
C ALA A 47 32.46 22.06 -19.70
N ASN A 48 33.07 20.91 -20.02
CA ASN A 48 32.46 19.86 -20.83
C ASN A 48 31.68 18.82 -19.99
N ALA A 49 31.64 18.97 -18.67
CA ALA A 49 30.92 18.06 -17.77
C ALA A 49 29.44 18.42 -17.65
N VAL A 50 28.58 17.46 -17.98
CA VAL A 50 27.14 17.67 -18.09
C VAL A 50 26.42 16.89 -16.98
N GLY A 51 25.41 17.51 -16.38
CA GLY A 51 24.63 16.91 -15.29
C GLY A 51 23.69 15.79 -15.77
N PRO A 52 23.30 14.85 -14.88
CA PRO A 52 22.29 13.84 -15.23
C PRO A 52 20.89 14.43 -15.43
N GLU A 53 20.62 15.58 -14.83
CA GLU A 53 19.31 16.25 -14.86
C GLU A 53 18.96 16.83 -16.25
N THR A 54 19.96 17.23 -17.04
CA THR A 54 19.76 18.01 -18.27
C THR A 54 19.46 17.17 -19.51
N HIS A 55 19.81 15.87 -19.55
CA HIS A 55 19.57 15.00 -20.72
C HIS A 55 19.10 13.55 -20.39
N PRO A 56 18.24 13.30 -19.37
CA PRO A 56 17.99 11.95 -18.85
C PRO A 56 17.54 10.92 -19.89
N ASP A 57 16.58 11.25 -20.76
CA ASP A 57 16.08 10.32 -21.78
C ASP A 57 17.02 10.17 -22.99
N SER A 58 17.77 11.23 -23.32
CA SER A 58 18.76 11.20 -24.41
C SER A 58 19.99 10.36 -24.02
N ILE A 59 20.50 10.53 -22.80
CA ILE A 59 21.60 9.73 -22.23
C ILE A 59 21.24 8.24 -22.25
N ARG A 60 19.99 7.89 -21.89
CA ARG A 60 19.51 6.51 -21.91
C ARG A 60 19.56 5.90 -23.30
N ALA A 61 19.10 6.62 -24.33
CA ALA A 61 19.18 6.16 -25.72
C ALA A 61 20.64 5.97 -26.20
N VAL A 62 21.53 6.93 -25.88
CA VAL A 62 22.96 6.88 -26.22
C VAL A 62 23.67 5.68 -25.57
N ILE A 63 23.43 5.42 -24.29
CA ILE A 63 24.01 4.26 -23.58
C ILE A 63 23.48 2.96 -24.18
N THR A 64 22.17 2.83 -24.42
CA THR A 64 21.56 1.61 -24.96
C THR A 64 22.01 1.31 -26.40
N SER A 65 22.34 2.34 -27.19
CA SER A 65 22.93 2.20 -28.54
C SER A 65 24.44 1.94 -28.57
N GLY A 66 25.12 1.93 -27.40
CA GLY A 66 26.57 1.72 -27.32
C GLY A 66 27.42 2.88 -27.84
N ALA A 67 26.83 4.07 -27.99
CA ALA A 67 27.49 5.24 -28.61
C ALA A 67 28.34 6.09 -27.62
N ALA A 68 28.36 5.74 -26.34
CA ALA A 68 29.20 6.36 -25.31
C ALA A 68 30.42 5.49 -24.96
N HIS A 69 31.58 6.12 -24.77
CA HIS A 69 32.79 5.44 -24.29
C HIS A 69 32.88 5.51 -22.76
N ILE A 70 33.12 4.39 -22.09
CA ILE A 70 33.30 4.32 -20.63
C ILE A 70 34.80 4.22 -20.33
N THR A 71 35.36 5.05 -19.44
CA THR A 71 36.80 5.01 -19.11
C THR A 71 37.21 3.65 -18.52
N ALA A 72 38.43 3.19 -18.79
CA ALA A 72 38.94 1.93 -18.27
C ALA A 72 38.92 1.85 -16.72
N ARG A 73 39.01 3.01 -16.04
CA ARG A 73 38.92 3.13 -14.58
C ARG A 73 37.47 3.02 -14.08
N ALA A 74 36.49 3.61 -14.77
CA ALA A 74 35.08 3.40 -14.47
C ALA A 74 34.65 1.95 -14.74
N GLN A 75 35.16 1.34 -15.81
CA GLN A 75 34.98 -0.10 -16.09
C GLN A 75 35.53 -0.97 -14.96
N SER A 76 36.74 -0.70 -14.44
CA SER A 76 37.34 -1.53 -13.38
C SER A 76 36.77 -1.28 -11.97
N LEU A 77 36.39 -0.04 -11.62
CA LEU A 77 35.82 0.28 -10.30
C LEU A 77 34.37 -0.20 -10.13
N PHE A 78 33.60 -0.28 -11.22
CA PHE A 78 32.17 -0.62 -11.18
C PHE A 78 31.81 -1.87 -11.99
N SER A 79 32.81 -2.59 -12.52
CA SER A 79 32.69 -3.80 -13.34
C SER A 79 31.86 -3.63 -14.64
N LEU A 80 31.78 -2.40 -15.15
CA LEU A 80 30.96 -2.03 -16.31
C LEU A 80 31.58 -2.54 -17.62
N ARG A 81 30.74 -2.98 -18.56
CA ARG A 81 31.14 -3.47 -19.89
C ARG A 81 30.70 -2.52 -21.00
N THR A 82 31.43 -2.53 -22.11
CA THR A 82 31.14 -1.67 -23.28
C THR A 82 29.92 -2.12 -24.10
N THR A 83 29.40 -3.33 -23.88
CA THR A 83 28.32 -3.92 -24.68
C THR A 83 27.03 -4.12 -23.89
N GLY A 84 26.15 -3.12 -23.91
CA GLY A 84 24.69 -3.29 -23.86
C GLY A 84 24.10 -4.11 -22.70
N GLY A 85 24.28 -3.68 -21.44
CA GLY A 85 23.57 -4.25 -20.29
C GLY A 85 23.38 -3.27 -19.13
N ASP A 86 24.44 -2.54 -18.78
CA ASP A 86 24.56 -1.86 -17.49
C ASP A 86 23.78 -0.52 -17.37
N ALA A 87 22.88 -0.22 -18.31
CA ALA A 87 22.26 1.10 -18.46
C ALA A 87 21.52 1.60 -17.20
N ARG A 88 20.86 0.72 -16.43
CA ARG A 88 20.25 1.07 -15.14
C ARG A 88 21.31 1.45 -14.08
N GLN A 89 22.41 0.70 -14.02
CA GLN A 89 23.49 0.93 -13.06
C GLN A 89 24.26 2.21 -13.40
N ILE A 90 24.53 2.47 -14.67
CA ILE A 90 25.17 3.71 -15.14
C ILE A 90 24.30 4.94 -14.81
N LEU A 91 23.00 4.90 -15.11
CA LEU A 91 22.07 5.99 -14.78
C LEU A 91 21.97 6.25 -13.27
N GLN A 92 22.00 5.20 -12.45
CA GLN A 92 22.03 5.35 -10.99
C GLN A 92 23.36 5.97 -10.52
N LEU A 93 24.51 5.48 -11.01
CA LEU A 93 25.83 6.02 -10.65
C LEU A 93 26.05 7.46 -11.12
N LEU A 94 25.39 7.91 -12.19
CA LEU A 94 25.34 9.31 -12.61
C LEU A 94 24.50 10.16 -11.64
N ARG A 95 23.30 9.70 -11.24
CA ARG A 95 22.44 10.39 -10.25
C ARG A 95 23.07 10.46 -8.86
N ASP A 96 23.76 9.41 -8.44
CA ASP A 96 24.54 9.38 -7.20
C ASP A 96 25.81 10.26 -7.28
N GLY A 97 26.08 10.90 -8.42
CA GLY A 97 27.23 11.78 -8.64
C GLY A 97 28.58 11.06 -8.53
N ARG A 98 28.63 9.77 -8.88
CA ARG A 98 29.83 8.90 -8.83
C ARG A 98 30.47 8.72 -10.21
N LEU A 99 29.65 8.67 -11.25
CA LEU A 99 30.06 8.89 -12.64
C LEU A 99 29.79 10.35 -13.04
N VAL A 100 30.50 10.82 -14.05
CA VAL A 100 30.29 12.11 -14.72
C VAL A 100 30.24 11.87 -16.22
N LEU A 101 29.31 12.55 -16.91
CA LEU A 101 29.20 12.57 -18.36
C LEU A 101 29.99 13.75 -18.92
N LEU A 102 30.73 13.52 -20.01
CA LEU A 102 31.47 14.52 -20.75
C LEU A 102 31.04 14.52 -22.23
N GLU A 103 30.92 15.72 -22.80
CA GLU A 103 30.69 15.92 -24.23
C GLU A 103 31.94 16.49 -24.94
N PRO A 104 32.26 16.02 -26.17
CA PRO A 104 33.36 16.57 -26.95
C PRO A 104 32.94 17.90 -27.60
N SER A 105 33.62 18.99 -27.21
CA SER A 105 33.36 20.32 -27.78
C SER A 105 33.60 20.32 -29.31
N PRO A 106 32.67 20.88 -30.12
CA PRO A 106 32.78 20.82 -31.58
C PRO A 106 33.98 21.62 -32.10
N ALA A 107 34.82 20.98 -32.91
CA ALA A 107 36.03 21.60 -33.45
C ALA A 107 35.71 22.76 -34.41
N VAL A 108 36.23 23.95 -34.10
CA VAL A 108 36.07 25.16 -34.92
C VAL A 108 36.76 24.97 -36.29
N PRO A 109 36.08 25.21 -37.43
CA PRO A 109 36.70 25.13 -38.76
C PRO A 109 37.85 26.12 -38.94
N THR A 110 39.00 25.63 -39.42
CA THR A 110 40.25 26.38 -39.50
C THR A 110 40.36 27.27 -40.75
N HIS A 111 39.73 28.45 -40.71
CA HIS A 111 40.00 29.50 -41.71
C HIS A 111 41.30 30.27 -41.40
N THR A 112 42.40 29.85 -42.04
CA THR A 112 43.63 30.65 -42.14
C THR A 112 43.50 31.78 -43.19
N PRO A 113 44.27 32.89 -43.07
CA PRO A 113 43.70 34.20 -43.39
C PRO A 113 44.22 34.90 -44.67
N GLY A 114 43.31 35.57 -45.38
CA GLY A 114 43.64 36.61 -46.35
C GLY A 114 44.12 37.89 -45.65
N ARG A 115 45.19 38.52 -46.15
CA ARG A 115 45.90 39.60 -45.45
C ARG A 115 45.36 41.00 -45.81
N GLY A 116 44.92 41.75 -44.80
CA GLY A 116 44.81 43.22 -44.84
C GLY A 116 45.70 43.84 -43.76
N ARG A 117 46.63 44.73 -44.15
CA ARG A 117 47.60 45.34 -43.22
C ARG A 117 47.04 46.65 -42.63
N ARG A 118 47.26 46.84 -41.32
CA ARG A 118 47.92 48.00 -40.67
C ARG A 118 48.32 49.16 -41.62
N THR A 119 48.22 50.45 -41.25
CA THR A 119 48.33 51.07 -39.90
C THR A 119 47.75 52.51 -39.90
N PRO A 120 47.58 53.18 -38.72
CA PRO A 120 46.91 54.50 -38.55
C PRO A 120 47.93 55.68 -38.79
N PRO A 121 47.69 56.98 -38.48
CA PRO A 121 46.64 57.54 -37.60
C PRO A 121 46.01 58.95 -37.89
N THR A 122 44.92 59.22 -37.15
CA THR A 122 44.39 60.53 -36.65
C THR A 122 43.97 61.63 -37.63
N PRO A 123 43.02 62.52 -37.25
CA PRO A 123 41.86 62.36 -36.34
C PRO A 123 40.55 62.83 -37.04
N GLU A 124 39.57 63.33 -36.26
CA GLU A 124 38.21 63.80 -36.66
C GLU A 124 37.18 62.69 -36.93
N THR A 125 35.88 62.79 -36.58
CA THR A 125 35.10 63.66 -35.64
C THR A 125 33.82 62.86 -35.30
N PRO A 126 33.23 62.93 -34.07
CA PRO A 126 32.11 62.06 -33.70
C PRO A 126 30.84 62.28 -34.57
N PRO A 127 30.09 61.20 -34.90
CA PRO A 127 28.87 61.29 -35.69
C PRO A 127 27.66 61.78 -34.87
N ASP A 128 26.64 62.28 -35.56
CA ASP A 128 25.39 62.76 -34.96
C ASP A 128 24.63 61.67 -34.18
N THR A 129 23.91 62.12 -33.15
CA THR A 129 23.04 61.30 -32.32
C THR A 129 21.75 60.91 -33.08
N PRO A 130 21.34 59.63 -33.03
CA PRO A 130 19.91 59.29 -33.08
C PRO A 130 19.16 60.01 -31.93
N PRO A 131 17.83 60.17 -32.00
CA PRO A 131 17.06 60.55 -30.81
C PRO A 131 17.30 59.54 -29.68
N PRO A 132 17.19 59.93 -28.40
CA PRO A 132 17.33 58.99 -27.31
C PRO A 132 16.25 57.91 -27.42
N ASP A 133 16.65 56.64 -27.31
CA ASP A 133 15.70 55.57 -27.00
C ASP A 133 15.04 55.91 -25.67
N GLU A 134 13.71 55.83 -25.63
CA GLU A 134 12.94 56.07 -24.41
C GLU A 134 13.23 54.94 -23.41
N GLU A 135 14.00 55.25 -22.35
CA GLU A 135 14.30 54.30 -21.26
C GLU A 135 12.99 53.91 -20.56
N ARG A 136 12.38 52.82 -21.02
CA ARG A 136 11.15 52.29 -20.43
C ARG A 136 11.44 51.75 -19.05
N ALA A 137 10.65 52.21 -18.08
CA ALA A 137 10.81 51.87 -16.68
C ALA A 137 10.22 50.49 -16.36
N TRP A 138 10.40 50.08 -15.10
CA TRP A 138 9.70 48.95 -14.48
C TRP A 138 9.03 49.35 -13.15
N ILE A 139 8.16 48.49 -12.65
CA ILE A 139 7.66 48.54 -11.27
C ILE A 139 7.48 47.11 -10.76
N LYS A 140 7.76 46.89 -9.48
CA LYS A 140 7.52 45.62 -8.81
C LYS A 140 6.61 45.81 -7.61
N ILE A 141 5.59 44.98 -7.50
CA ILE A 141 4.60 45.02 -6.43
C ILE A 141 4.63 43.65 -5.76
N LYS A 142 5.01 43.61 -4.49
CA LYS A 142 5.11 42.37 -3.73
C LYS A 142 4.07 42.35 -2.63
N VAL A 143 3.06 41.49 -2.76
CA VAL A 143 2.03 41.33 -1.73
C VAL A 143 2.53 40.33 -0.69
N VAL A 144 2.53 40.71 0.58
CA VAL A 144 2.97 39.88 1.71
C VAL A 144 1.92 39.84 2.81
N ASP A 145 1.82 38.69 3.47
CA ASP A 145 1.10 38.58 4.74
C ASP A 145 1.84 39.43 5.79
N ASP A 146 1.11 40.32 6.49
CA ASP A 146 1.73 41.32 7.35
C ASP A 146 2.47 40.71 8.54
N GLN A 147 1.88 39.70 9.18
CA GLN A 147 2.39 39.06 10.40
C GLN A 147 3.65 38.21 10.13
N THR A 148 3.72 37.55 8.97
CA THR A 148 4.80 36.61 8.63
C THR A 148 5.82 37.16 7.64
N GLY A 149 5.47 38.23 6.90
CA GLY A 149 6.26 38.78 5.79
C GLY A 149 6.37 37.85 4.58
N GLN A 150 5.61 36.75 4.52
CA GLN A 150 5.65 35.80 3.41
C GLN A 150 4.84 36.28 2.21
N GLY A 151 5.38 36.06 1.01
CA GLY A 151 4.74 36.47 -0.24
C GLY A 151 3.46 35.69 -0.54
N MET A 152 2.36 36.40 -0.83
CA MET A 152 1.06 35.80 -1.08
C MET A 152 0.79 35.64 -2.58
N SER A 153 0.80 34.39 -3.05
CA SER A 153 0.54 34.02 -4.45
C SER A 153 -0.97 33.98 -4.80
N GLY A 154 -1.30 34.15 -6.07
CA GLY A 154 -2.68 34.01 -6.57
C GLY A 154 -3.60 35.23 -6.34
N ILE A 155 -3.06 36.36 -5.89
CA ILE A 155 -3.79 37.62 -5.71
C ILE A 155 -3.81 38.40 -7.04
N VAL A 156 -5.00 38.82 -7.47
CA VAL A 156 -5.16 39.61 -8.70
C VAL A 156 -4.95 41.10 -8.41
N LEU A 157 -4.10 41.76 -9.21
CA LEU A 157 -3.78 43.18 -9.11
C LEU A 157 -3.97 43.88 -10.46
N LYS A 158 -4.61 45.04 -10.45
CA LYS A 158 -4.91 45.86 -11.64
C LYS A 158 -4.05 47.12 -11.62
N VAL A 159 -2.96 47.12 -12.39
CA VAL A 159 -1.93 48.18 -12.42
C VAL A 159 -2.21 49.15 -13.56
N THR A 160 -2.28 50.44 -13.25
CA THR A 160 -2.45 51.53 -14.21
C THR A 160 -1.18 52.37 -14.31
N GLN A 161 -0.67 52.51 -15.52
CA GLN A 161 0.53 53.28 -15.88
C GLN A 161 0.30 54.80 -15.82
N PRO A 162 1.36 55.64 -15.79
CA PRO A 162 1.23 57.11 -15.80
C PRO A 162 0.46 57.68 -17.01
N ASN A 163 0.47 56.96 -18.15
CA ASN A 163 -0.29 57.29 -19.35
C ASN A 163 -1.80 56.91 -19.29
N GLY A 164 -2.26 56.34 -18.16
CA GLY A 164 -3.65 55.89 -17.97
C GLY A 164 -3.97 54.50 -18.53
N LYS A 165 -2.99 53.73 -19.03
CA LYS A 165 -3.17 52.37 -19.54
C LYS A 165 -3.14 51.35 -18.41
N THR A 166 -4.16 50.50 -18.34
CA THR A 166 -4.37 49.53 -17.25
C THR A 166 -4.14 48.09 -17.71
N PHE A 167 -3.57 47.26 -16.83
CA PHE A 167 -3.27 45.85 -17.03
C PHE A 167 -3.59 45.02 -15.78
N ASP A 168 -4.12 43.82 -15.97
CA ASP A 168 -4.39 42.86 -14.90
C ASP A 168 -3.28 41.81 -14.77
N PHE A 169 -2.83 41.57 -13.55
CA PHE A 169 -1.77 40.62 -13.19
C PHE A 169 -2.19 39.72 -12.03
N THR A 170 -1.45 38.63 -11.79
CA THR A 170 -1.64 37.75 -10.63
C THR A 170 -0.30 37.48 -9.96
N THR A 171 -0.24 37.57 -8.63
CA THR A 171 1.01 37.39 -7.87
C THR A 171 1.57 35.97 -8.01
N ARG A 172 2.88 35.91 -8.21
CA ARG A 172 3.68 34.68 -8.36
C ARG A 172 3.87 33.97 -7.02
N ALA A 173 4.54 32.81 -7.03
CA ALA A 173 4.79 31.98 -5.83
C ALA A 173 5.55 32.69 -4.69
N ASP A 174 6.25 33.78 -4.99
CA ASP A 174 6.99 34.65 -4.05
C ASP A 174 6.21 35.92 -3.65
N GLY A 175 4.94 36.02 -4.03
CA GLY A 175 4.07 37.18 -3.82
C GLY A 175 4.27 38.35 -4.79
N ALA A 176 5.19 38.24 -5.75
CA ALA A 176 5.53 39.35 -6.64
C ALA A 176 4.67 39.40 -7.93
N VAL A 177 4.36 40.62 -8.36
CA VAL A 177 4.09 41.02 -9.74
C VAL A 177 5.22 41.97 -10.15
N GLU A 178 5.78 41.79 -11.34
CA GLU A 178 6.82 42.65 -11.88
C GLU A 178 6.41 43.05 -13.30
N VAL A 179 6.45 44.35 -13.60
CA VAL A 179 5.95 44.93 -14.85
C VAL A 179 7.03 45.81 -15.44
N HIS A 180 7.58 45.40 -16.57
CA HIS A 180 8.56 46.17 -17.34
C HIS A 180 7.88 46.87 -18.53
N GLU A 181 8.65 47.67 -19.27
CA GLU A 181 8.18 48.40 -20.46
C GLU A 181 7.05 49.40 -20.17
N ILE A 182 7.15 50.11 -19.04
CA ILE A 182 6.15 51.10 -18.60
C ILE A 182 6.72 52.52 -18.67
N ASP A 183 5.86 53.52 -18.84
CA ASP A 183 6.27 54.92 -18.83
C ASP A 183 6.76 55.33 -17.43
N GLN A 184 7.84 56.11 -17.36
CA GLN A 184 8.41 56.57 -16.09
C GLN A 184 7.46 57.54 -15.37
N GLY A 185 7.17 57.30 -14.08
CA GLY A 185 6.26 58.14 -13.31
C GLY A 185 5.69 57.44 -12.07
N ALA A 186 4.40 57.66 -11.82
CA ALA A 186 3.64 57.03 -10.73
C ALA A 186 2.52 56.14 -11.28
N CYS A 187 2.47 54.90 -10.83
CA CYS A 187 1.40 53.94 -11.09
C CYS A 187 0.31 53.98 -10.01
N ASN A 188 -0.88 53.51 -10.37
CA ASN A 188 -1.96 53.17 -9.44
C ASN A 188 -2.20 51.64 -9.47
N VAL A 189 -2.45 51.02 -8.32
CA VAL A 189 -2.75 49.59 -8.18
C VAL A 189 -4.11 49.42 -7.50
N THR A 190 -5.01 48.70 -8.15
CA THR A 190 -6.38 48.43 -7.66
C THR A 190 -6.65 46.93 -7.59
N CYS A 191 -7.73 46.53 -6.91
CA CYS A 191 -8.24 45.16 -6.94
C CYS A 191 -9.74 45.12 -7.22
N ASP A 192 -10.17 44.22 -8.11
CA ASP A 192 -11.55 44.16 -8.60
C ASP A 192 -12.40 43.17 -7.77
N LEU A 193 -13.29 43.70 -6.93
CA LEU A 193 -14.13 42.92 -6.02
C LEU A 193 -15.37 42.29 -6.68
N THR A 194 -15.50 42.36 -8.00
CA THR A 194 -16.64 41.76 -8.73
C THR A 194 -16.69 40.25 -8.50
N ASN A 195 -17.77 39.78 -7.86
CA ASN A 195 -17.99 38.40 -7.41
C ASN A 195 -16.96 37.86 -6.40
N ALA A 196 -16.28 38.73 -5.65
CA ALA A 196 -15.42 38.33 -4.55
C ALA A 196 -16.21 37.64 -3.42
N LEU A 197 -15.60 36.67 -2.75
CA LEU A 197 -16.07 36.07 -1.50
C LEU A 197 -15.17 36.48 -0.35
N ILE A 198 -15.69 36.51 0.88
CA ILE A 198 -14.88 36.68 2.09
C ILE A 198 -13.84 35.55 2.26
N THR A 199 -14.07 34.37 1.69
CA THR A 199 -13.08 33.27 1.65
C THR A 199 -11.93 33.51 0.68
N ASP A 200 -12.15 34.36 -0.32
CA ASP A 200 -11.29 34.59 -1.47
C ASP A 200 -10.68 36.01 -1.43
N THR A 201 -10.75 36.69 -0.27
CA THR A 201 -10.33 38.09 -0.08
C THR A 201 -9.46 38.24 1.17
N VAL A 202 -8.41 39.06 1.08
CA VAL A 202 -7.57 39.51 2.21
C VAL A 202 -7.78 41.00 2.49
N ASP A 203 -7.56 41.39 3.74
CA ASP A 203 -7.71 42.77 4.21
C ASP A 203 -6.40 43.55 4.01
N PHE A 204 -6.47 44.84 3.68
CA PHE A 204 -5.30 45.69 3.46
C PHE A 204 -4.82 46.35 4.77
N VAL A 205 -3.53 46.21 5.07
CA VAL A 205 -2.90 46.76 6.29
C VAL A 205 -2.09 48.02 5.99
N GLY A 206 -1.37 48.05 4.87
CA GLY A 206 -0.56 49.21 4.48
C GLY A 206 0.52 48.90 3.45
N ILE A 207 1.46 49.82 3.26
CA ILE A 207 2.62 49.65 2.38
C ILE A 207 3.91 49.98 3.11
N GLY A 208 4.90 49.11 2.94
CA GLY A 208 6.23 49.27 3.54
C GLY A 208 6.91 47.93 3.83
N THR A 209 8.22 47.96 3.99
CA THR A 209 9.00 46.78 4.41
C THR A 209 8.80 46.42 5.87
N GLU A 210 8.42 47.39 6.72
CA GLU A 210 8.24 47.24 8.16
C GLU A 210 6.78 46.93 8.55
N THR A 211 6.59 46.18 9.64
CA THR A 211 5.27 45.80 10.20
C THR A 211 4.61 46.98 10.93
N ILE A 212 3.37 47.32 10.57
CA ILE A 212 2.69 48.52 11.08
C ILE A 212 1.75 48.14 12.24
N GLY A 213 2.27 48.09 13.48
CA GLY A 213 1.39 48.07 14.66
C GLY A 213 1.91 47.42 15.95
N SER A 214 2.63 48.20 16.77
CA SER A 214 2.57 48.09 18.24
C SER A 214 2.95 49.45 18.85
N PRO A 215 2.28 49.89 19.93
CA PRO A 215 2.39 51.28 20.40
C PRO A 215 3.74 51.62 21.03
N GLU A 216 4.08 52.91 20.97
CA GLU A 216 5.42 53.46 21.23
C GLU A 216 5.93 53.31 22.68
N SER A 217 7.25 53.12 22.80
CA SER A 217 8.03 53.65 23.93
C SER A 217 9.41 54.10 23.41
N ALA A 218 9.74 55.38 23.56
CA ALA A 218 10.85 56.04 22.87
C ALA A 218 12.23 55.93 23.57
N GLY A 219 13.31 56.15 22.80
CA GLY A 219 14.65 56.51 23.32
C GLY A 219 15.85 55.90 22.59
N ASP A 220 16.38 56.62 21.59
CA ASP A 220 17.79 56.89 21.23
C ASP A 220 18.90 55.80 21.41
N GLU A 221 19.88 55.59 20.52
CA GLU A 221 20.21 56.14 19.19
C GLU A 221 21.22 55.20 18.45
N ALA A 222 21.40 55.39 17.13
CA ALA A 222 22.49 55.02 16.19
C ALA A 222 23.70 54.11 16.62
N ALA A 223 24.35 53.29 15.77
CA ALA A 223 24.18 52.75 14.40
C ALA A 223 25.30 51.66 14.16
N ALA A 224 25.55 50.98 13.02
CA ALA A 224 25.09 51.05 11.61
C ALA A 224 25.36 49.72 10.82
N GLY A 225 24.56 49.45 9.77
CA GLY A 225 24.84 48.51 8.64
C GLY A 225 24.66 46.99 8.91
N GLY A 226 24.16 46.13 7.99
CA GLY A 226 23.68 46.27 6.58
C GLY A 226 24.46 45.35 5.60
N GLY A 227 23.87 44.65 4.61
CA GLY A 227 22.46 44.40 4.24
C GLY A 227 22.29 43.69 2.86
N ALA A 228 21.08 43.16 2.57
CA ALA A 228 20.52 42.75 1.24
C ALA A 228 21.19 41.60 0.40
N ALA A 229 20.63 41.22 -0.78
CA ALA A 229 19.42 40.40 -1.05
C ALA A 229 19.14 40.18 -2.58
N GLY A 230 18.34 39.16 -2.96
CA GLY A 230 17.68 38.99 -4.30
C GLY A 230 18.49 38.34 -5.45
N GLY A 231 17.90 37.81 -6.55
CA GLY A 231 16.48 37.44 -6.83
C GLY A 231 16.09 37.37 -8.35
N ASN A 232 15.35 36.31 -8.78
CA ASN A 232 14.57 36.10 -10.05
C ASN A 232 15.32 36.34 -11.41
N GLY A 233 14.80 36.13 -12.66
CA GLY A 233 13.57 35.56 -13.26
C GLY A 233 13.93 34.74 -14.55
N ASP A 234 13.19 34.62 -15.68
CA ASP A 234 11.79 34.94 -16.07
C ASP A 234 11.35 34.17 -17.39
N ALA A 235 10.35 34.63 -18.18
CA ALA A 235 9.74 33.92 -19.36
C ALA A 235 9.52 34.84 -20.62
N ALA A 236 8.96 34.51 -21.81
CA ALA A 236 8.32 33.35 -22.52
C ALA A 236 8.49 33.55 -24.08
N ALA A 237 7.64 33.23 -25.12
CA ALA A 237 6.30 32.62 -25.36
C ALA A 237 6.07 32.23 -26.87
N GLY A 238 5.00 31.49 -27.23
CA GLY A 238 4.41 31.33 -28.60
C GLY A 238 5.01 30.22 -29.52
N THR A 239 4.49 29.80 -30.70
CA THR A 239 3.19 29.80 -31.46
C THR A 239 3.28 28.62 -32.51
N ASP A 240 2.45 28.23 -33.50
CA ASP A 240 1.08 28.42 -34.09
C ASP A 240 0.88 27.27 -35.16
N ALA A 241 -0.23 26.94 -35.86
CA ALA A 241 -1.70 27.11 -35.76
C ALA A 241 -2.45 26.26 -36.87
N ALA A 242 -3.79 26.18 -36.82
CA ALA A 242 -4.79 25.71 -37.83
C ALA A 242 -4.91 24.19 -38.22
N GLY A 243 -6.12 23.61 -38.39
CA GLY A 243 -7.48 24.12 -38.08
C GLY A 243 -8.66 23.23 -38.59
N ALA A 244 -9.86 23.46 -38.01
CA ALA A 244 -11.23 22.96 -38.37
C ALA A 244 -11.47 21.41 -38.32
N ASP A 245 -12.57 20.86 -37.80
CA ASP A 245 -13.80 21.37 -37.14
C ASP A 245 -14.53 20.17 -36.45
N ALA A 246 -15.64 20.20 -35.69
CA ALA A 246 -16.69 21.22 -35.42
C ALA A 246 -17.21 21.19 -33.95
N GLN A 247 -18.48 20.79 -33.72
CA GLN A 247 -19.27 20.98 -32.47
C GLN A 247 -20.45 19.98 -32.32
N PRO A 248 -21.07 19.85 -31.13
CA PRO A 248 -20.68 20.32 -29.77
C PRO A 248 -20.17 19.12 -28.93
N ASP A 249 -20.11 19.02 -27.59
CA ASP A 249 -20.47 19.82 -26.37
C ASP A 249 -19.58 19.25 -25.20
N VAL A 250 -19.46 19.73 -23.95
CA VAL A 250 -20.10 20.74 -23.08
C VAL A 250 -19.00 21.49 -22.29
N THR A 251 -19.31 22.64 -21.68
CA THR A 251 -18.34 23.54 -21.00
C THR A 251 -17.84 23.11 -19.61
N ILE A 252 -16.57 23.42 -19.32
CA ILE A 252 -15.91 23.37 -18.01
C ILE A 252 -15.91 24.79 -17.37
N SER A 253 -15.88 24.91 -16.04
CA SER A 253 -15.76 26.19 -15.30
C SER A 253 -14.35 26.41 -14.69
N PRO A 254 -13.88 27.67 -14.56
CA PRO A 254 -12.51 28.01 -14.17
C PRO A 254 -12.27 28.12 -12.65
N ILE A 255 -10.98 28.20 -12.29
CA ILE A 255 -10.46 28.38 -10.93
C ILE A 255 -10.70 29.81 -10.44
N ARG A 256 -11.06 30.00 -9.16
CA ARG A 256 -11.17 31.33 -8.51
C ARG A 256 -9.80 31.80 -8.01
N ALA A 257 -9.56 33.11 -8.07
CA ALA A 257 -8.31 33.76 -7.64
C ALA A 257 -8.60 34.82 -6.56
N THR A 258 -7.61 35.14 -5.73
CA THR A 258 -7.75 35.95 -4.51
C THR A 258 -7.84 37.45 -4.80
N ARG A 259 -8.39 38.23 -3.85
CA ARG A 259 -8.56 39.70 -3.91
C ARG A 259 -8.01 40.41 -2.67
N ILE A 260 -7.73 41.71 -2.79
CA ILE A 260 -7.44 42.64 -1.69
C ILE A 260 -8.64 43.60 -1.55
N ALA A 261 -9.11 43.82 -0.32
CA ALA A 261 -10.11 44.83 0.02
C ALA A 261 -9.69 45.59 1.30
N GLU A 262 -10.33 46.71 1.59
CA GLU A 262 -10.38 47.26 2.95
C GLU A 262 -11.68 46.78 3.60
N ILE A 263 -11.62 46.06 4.73
CA ILE A 263 -12.78 45.29 5.22
C ILE A 263 -13.28 45.81 6.56
N GLU A 264 -14.49 46.38 6.56
CA GLU A 264 -15.16 46.86 7.77
C GLU A 264 -15.99 45.74 8.40
N ALA A 265 -15.64 45.33 9.62
CA ALA A 265 -16.43 44.41 10.45
C ALA A 265 -17.57 45.18 11.15
N HIS A 266 -18.67 45.42 10.45
CA HIS A 266 -19.78 46.23 10.92
C HIS A 266 -20.68 45.47 11.90
N LYS A 267 -20.85 46.03 13.11
CA LYS A 267 -21.84 45.56 14.11
C LYS A 267 -23.23 46.06 13.72
N VAL A 268 -24.09 45.11 13.36
CA VAL A 268 -25.46 45.36 12.90
C VAL A 268 -26.33 45.97 13.99
N LYS A 269 -27.35 46.75 13.58
CA LYS A 269 -28.23 47.52 14.47
C LYS A 269 -29.70 47.35 14.13
N THR A 270 -30.55 47.68 15.10
CA THR A 270 -32.01 47.57 14.95
C THR A 270 -32.54 48.42 13.80
N GLY A 271 -33.05 47.74 12.77
CA GLY A 271 -33.62 48.38 11.57
C GLY A 271 -32.63 48.61 10.42
N GLU A 272 -31.37 48.21 10.55
CA GLU A 272 -30.48 48.05 9.40
C GLU A 272 -30.90 46.82 8.57
N THR A 273 -30.46 46.76 7.31
CA THR A 273 -30.69 45.63 6.39
C THR A 273 -29.44 45.40 5.54
N LEU A 274 -29.32 44.22 4.92
CA LEU A 274 -28.28 43.96 3.92
C LEU A 274 -28.30 44.98 2.77
N GLU A 275 -29.46 45.58 2.48
CA GLU A 275 -29.60 46.63 1.45
C GLU A 275 -29.11 48.00 1.92
N SER A 276 -29.43 48.42 3.15
CA SER A 276 -28.89 49.69 3.68
C SER A 276 -27.37 49.63 3.89
N LEU A 277 -26.83 48.48 4.31
CA LEU A 277 -25.39 48.28 4.47
C LEU A 277 -24.66 48.23 3.11
N ALA A 278 -25.22 47.52 2.12
CA ALA A 278 -24.64 47.44 0.78
C ALA A 278 -24.64 48.80 0.06
N GLN A 279 -25.72 49.57 0.19
CA GLN A 279 -25.80 50.94 -0.36
C GLN A 279 -24.73 51.85 0.23
N GLY A 280 -24.43 51.73 1.52
CA GLY A 280 -23.33 52.46 2.19
C GLY A 280 -21.93 52.16 1.63
N ALA A 281 -21.75 50.98 1.01
CA ALA A 281 -20.52 50.56 0.35
C ALA A 281 -20.56 50.63 -1.19
N GLY A 282 -21.59 51.26 -1.76
CA GLY A 282 -21.73 51.41 -3.22
C GLY A 282 -22.04 50.11 -3.98
N MET A 283 -22.53 49.07 -3.31
CA MET A 283 -22.85 47.77 -3.92
C MET A 283 -24.30 47.36 -3.73
N THR A 284 -24.72 46.29 -4.40
CA THR A 284 -26.06 45.69 -4.22
C THR A 284 -26.09 44.75 -3.00
N TRP A 285 -27.28 44.55 -2.40
CA TRP A 285 -27.43 43.62 -1.28
C TRP A 285 -27.08 42.18 -1.69
N GLN A 286 -27.31 41.82 -2.96
CA GLN A 286 -26.91 40.53 -3.52
C GLN A 286 -25.39 40.36 -3.51
N GLN A 287 -24.61 41.42 -3.81
CA GLN A 287 -23.15 41.37 -3.72
C GLN A 287 -22.68 41.25 -2.27
N LEU A 288 -23.28 41.98 -1.33
CA LEU A 288 -22.91 41.89 0.10
C LEU A 288 -23.28 40.51 0.69
N ALA A 289 -24.43 39.95 0.33
CA ALA A 289 -24.85 38.60 0.72
C ALA A 289 -23.99 37.51 0.07
N LEU A 290 -23.63 37.65 -1.21
CA LEU A 290 -22.70 36.75 -1.89
C LEU A 290 -21.31 36.82 -1.25
N PHE A 291 -20.82 38.01 -0.89
CA PHE A 291 -19.52 38.17 -0.24
C PHE A 291 -19.46 37.48 1.13
N ASN A 292 -20.45 37.73 2.00
CA ASN A 292 -20.48 37.18 3.37
C ASN A 292 -20.85 35.69 3.40
N PHE A 293 -21.80 35.26 2.56
CA PHE A 293 -22.48 33.96 2.71
C PHE A 293 -22.33 33.03 1.48
N ASN A 294 -21.66 33.47 0.40
CA ASN A 294 -21.58 32.75 -0.88
C ASN A 294 -22.96 32.34 -1.45
N THR A 295 -24.01 33.11 -1.17
CA THR A 295 -25.37 32.86 -1.65
C THR A 295 -26.18 34.13 -1.84
N VAL A 296 -27.12 34.08 -2.79
CA VAL A 296 -28.16 35.11 -3.01
C VAL A 296 -29.58 34.54 -2.78
N ILE A 297 -29.69 33.30 -2.28
CA ILE A 297 -30.96 32.59 -2.11
C ILE A 297 -31.58 32.98 -0.75
N PRO A 298 -32.80 33.55 -0.70
CA PRO A 298 -33.40 34.08 0.53
C PRO A 298 -33.42 33.09 1.70
N ASP A 299 -33.89 31.85 1.49
CA ASP A 299 -33.95 30.83 2.56
C ASP A 299 -32.58 30.45 3.12
N THR A 300 -31.52 30.59 2.31
CA THR A 300 -30.14 30.31 2.73
C THR A 300 -29.57 31.51 3.48
N ILE A 301 -29.76 32.74 2.97
CA ILE A 301 -29.40 33.99 3.69
C ILE A 301 -30.09 34.03 5.06
N ASN A 302 -31.40 33.74 5.11
CA ASN A 302 -32.20 33.71 6.33
C ASN A 302 -31.63 32.72 7.39
N ARG A 303 -30.94 31.67 6.95
CA ARG A 303 -30.19 30.74 7.81
C ARG A 303 -28.86 31.33 8.28
N HIS A 304 -28.05 31.90 7.38
CA HIS A 304 -26.78 32.54 7.75
C HIS A 304 -26.98 33.74 8.70
N LEU A 305 -28.07 34.50 8.55
CA LEU A 305 -28.47 35.54 9.51
C LEU A 305 -28.62 34.96 10.92
N LYS A 306 -29.34 33.85 11.08
CA LYS A 306 -29.49 33.16 12.37
C LYS A 306 -28.18 32.56 12.87
N ASP A 307 -27.49 31.80 12.03
CA ASP A 307 -26.46 30.84 12.45
C ASP A 307 -25.04 31.42 12.48
N ASP A 308 -24.72 32.36 11.58
CA ASP A 308 -23.38 32.98 11.48
C ASP A 308 -23.36 34.41 12.06
N VAL A 309 -24.40 35.20 11.78
CA VAL A 309 -24.53 36.58 12.31
C VAL A 309 -25.14 36.57 13.72
N GLY A 310 -25.82 35.50 14.13
CA GLY A 310 -26.43 35.38 15.46
C GLY A 310 -27.76 36.12 15.61
N CYS A 311 -28.48 36.34 14.50
CA CYS A 311 -29.75 37.07 14.52
C CYS A 311 -30.82 36.31 15.31
N THR A 312 -31.32 36.93 16.38
CA THR A 312 -32.30 36.32 17.29
C THR A 312 -33.74 36.72 16.98
N LYS A 313 -33.95 37.93 16.44
CA LYS A 313 -35.27 38.50 16.18
C LYS A 313 -35.74 38.25 14.74
N ARG A 314 -37.06 38.27 14.57
CA ARG A 314 -37.74 38.00 13.31
C ARG A 314 -38.65 39.16 12.89
N THR A 315 -38.88 39.27 11.59
CA THR A 315 -39.86 40.16 10.97
C THR A 315 -41.27 39.91 11.48
N ALA A 316 -42.17 40.89 11.35
CA ALA A 316 -43.51 40.86 11.95
C ALA A 316 -44.46 39.77 11.39
N ASP A 317 -44.12 39.17 10.25
CA ASP A 317 -44.76 37.99 9.65
C ASP A 317 -44.18 36.65 10.18
N GLY A 318 -43.11 36.71 10.97
CA GLY A 318 -42.37 35.57 11.49
C GLY A 318 -41.45 34.89 10.47
N ALA A 319 -41.39 35.34 9.22
CA ALA A 319 -40.75 34.60 8.14
C ALA A 319 -39.22 34.72 8.14
N ASN A 320 -38.69 35.93 8.30
CA ASN A 320 -37.27 36.23 8.15
C ASN A 320 -36.63 36.65 9.47
N TYR A 321 -35.36 36.34 9.67
CA TYR A 321 -34.53 36.99 10.68
C TYR A 321 -34.18 38.42 10.25
N MET A 322 -34.01 39.31 11.21
CA MET A 322 -33.69 40.72 10.98
C MET A 322 -32.67 41.23 12.00
N PHE A 323 -31.84 42.18 11.58
CA PHE A 323 -30.79 42.77 12.42
C PHE A 323 -31.36 43.56 13.60
N ASP A 324 -30.74 43.36 14.75
CA ASP A 324 -31.04 44.04 16.00
C ASP A 324 -29.78 44.27 16.85
N ASP A 325 -29.79 45.33 17.66
CA ASP A 325 -28.66 45.71 18.52
C ASP A 325 -28.24 44.61 19.53
N SER A 326 -29.11 43.63 19.78
CA SER A 326 -28.88 42.49 20.69
C SER A 326 -28.38 41.20 20.03
N ASP A 327 -28.19 41.16 18.71
CA ASP A 327 -27.69 39.98 18.01
C ASP A 327 -26.19 39.75 18.29
N ASP A 328 -25.75 38.51 18.52
CA ASP A 328 -24.39 38.17 18.97
C ASP A 328 -23.84 36.97 18.15
N PRO A 329 -22.75 37.13 17.36
CA PRO A 329 -21.81 38.26 17.34
C PRO A 329 -22.35 39.53 16.65
N GLY A 330 -23.38 39.41 15.80
CA GLY A 330 -24.01 40.55 15.12
C GLY A 330 -23.11 41.25 14.10
N ILE A 331 -22.21 40.53 13.42
CA ILE A 331 -21.23 41.13 12.47
C ILE A 331 -21.62 40.83 11.02
N ILE A 332 -21.54 41.87 10.18
CA ILE A 332 -21.52 41.77 8.72
C ILE A 332 -20.22 42.40 8.23
N PHE A 333 -19.49 41.72 7.34
CA PHE A 333 -18.28 42.25 6.75
C PHE A 333 -18.61 43.04 5.48
N ILE A 334 -18.19 44.29 5.44
CA ILE A 334 -18.44 45.25 4.37
C ILE A 334 -17.10 45.53 3.66
N PRO A 335 -16.84 44.94 2.48
CA PRO A 335 -15.60 45.16 1.76
C PRO A 335 -15.67 46.45 0.93
N LYS A 336 -14.62 47.25 1.00
CA LYS A 336 -14.41 48.47 0.20
C LYS A 336 -13.31 48.22 -0.82
N ALA A 337 -13.45 48.81 -2.00
CA ALA A 337 -12.50 48.62 -3.09
C ALA A 337 -11.15 49.27 -2.78
N TRP A 338 -10.10 48.45 -2.64
CA TRP A 338 -8.75 48.93 -2.39
C TRP A 338 -8.11 49.56 -3.63
N ASN A 339 -7.52 50.74 -3.45
CA ASN A 339 -6.95 51.60 -4.49
C ASN A 339 -5.68 52.31 -3.96
N GLN A 340 -4.51 51.88 -4.43
CA GLN A 340 -3.22 52.44 -4.06
C GLN A 340 -2.62 53.28 -5.19
N GLU A 341 -2.80 54.60 -5.08
CA GLU A 341 -2.20 55.57 -5.98
C GLU A 341 -0.74 55.89 -5.61
N GLY A 342 0.00 56.45 -6.56
CA GLY A 342 1.28 57.13 -6.31
C GLY A 342 2.54 56.24 -6.29
N LEU A 343 2.45 54.96 -6.66
CA LEU A 343 3.61 54.05 -6.60
C LEU A 343 4.63 54.37 -7.70
N ALA A 344 5.80 54.87 -7.31
CA ALA A 344 6.85 55.26 -8.25
C ALA A 344 7.41 54.07 -9.05
N THR A 345 7.72 54.29 -10.32
CA THR A 345 8.51 53.36 -11.15
C THR A 345 9.97 53.29 -10.66
N GLU A 346 10.73 52.30 -11.14
CA GLU A 346 12.09 51.94 -10.69
C GLU A 346 12.20 51.46 -9.23
N GLN A 347 11.11 50.93 -8.66
CA GLN A 347 11.04 50.52 -7.24
C GLN A 347 10.23 49.23 -7.01
N GLU A 348 10.58 48.51 -5.93
CA GLU A 348 9.77 47.43 -5.34
C GLU A 348 8.91 47.98 -4.20
N HIS A 349 7.59 47.90 -4.36
CA HIS A 349 6.60 48.30 -3.36
C HIS A 349 6.03 47.07 -2.65
N VAL A 350 6.17 47.02 -1.32
CA VAL A 350 5.67 45.91 -0.51
C VAL A 350 4.27 46.23 0.02
N VAL A 351 3.26 45.53 -0.49
CA VAL A 351 1.86 45.64 -0.08
C VAL A 351 1.60 44.65 1.05
N ARG A 352 1.26 45.16 2.24
CA ARG A 352 0.97 44.36 3.43
C ARG A 352 -0.52 44.12 3.55
N VAL A 353 -0.89 42.85 3.63
CA VAL A 353 -2.27 42.37 3.77
C VAL A 353 -2.38 41.40 4.94
N GLN A 354 -3.56 41.28 5.53
CA GLN A 354 -3.83 40.30 6.57
C GLN A 354 -4.95 39.36 6.13
N SER A 355 -4.77 38.06 6.35
CA SER A 355 -5.91 37.13 6.34
C SER A 355 -6.83 37.45 7.51
N LEU A 356 -8.10 37.82 7.25
CA LEU A 356 -9.07 38.26 8.25
C LEU A 356 -9.02 37.44 9.56
N GLY A 357 -8.48 38.05 10.62
CA GLY A 357 -8.02 37.37 11.82
C GLY A 357 -9.08 37.10 12.89
N PHE A 358 -10.34 37.44 12.64
CA PHE A 358 -11.45 37.22 13.57
C PHE A 358 -12.22 35.94 13.22
N PRO A 359 -12.88 35.31 14.20
CA PRO A 359 -12.85 33.86 14.25
C PRO A 359 -13.65 33.20 13.12
N ARG A 360 -12.90 32.61 12.19
CA ARG A 360 -13.09 31.18 11.94
C ARG A 360 -13.06 30.50 13.30
N THR A 361 -14.22 30.33 13.92
CA THR A 361 -14.35 29.47 15.10
C THR A 361 -13.89 28.11 14.65
N ALA A 362 -12.70 27.70 15.11
CA ALA A 362 -11.95 26.59 14.51
C ALA A 362 -12.87 25.36 14.37
N PRO A 363 -12.84 24.63 13.23
CA PRO A 363 -13.86 23.63 12.88
C PRO A 363 -14.18 22.72 14.06
N ALA A 364 -15.33 22.98 14.69
CA ALA A 364 -15.58 22.55 16.06
C ALA A 364 -16.00 21.09 16.04
N MET A 365 -15.03 20.19 15.99
CA MET A 365 -15.27 18.75 16.00
C MET A 365 -15.88 18.35 17.33
N LEU A 366 -17.05 17.71 17.26
CA LEU A 366 -17.73 17.11 18.41
C LEU A 366 -17.24 15.67 18.61
N GLU A 367 -17.14 14.91 17.52
CA GLU A 367 -16.82 13.48 17.55
C GLU A 367 -16.26 13.02 16.18
N CYS A 368 -15.48 11.94 16.16
CA CYS A 368 -15.08 11.24 14.96
C CYS A 368 -15.19 9.72 15.11
N VAL A 369 -15.64 9.04 14.04
CA VAL A 369 -15.84 7.58 14.04
C VAL A 369 -15.09 6.93 12.88
N CYS A 370 -14.13 6.07 13.20
CA CYS A 370 -13.36 5.30 12.22
C CYS A 370 -13.95 3.90 11.97
N ILE A 371 -14.17 3.62 10.69
CA ILE A 371 -14.54 2.33 10.12
C ILE A 371 -13.26 1.71 9.49
N PRO A 372 -12.69 0.64 10.06
CA PRO A 372 -11.39 0.09 9.65
C PRO A 372 -11.48 -0.77 8.38
N GLY A 373 -10.34 -0.89 7.69
CA GLY A 373 -10.23 -1.53 6.38
C GLY A 373 -10.68 -2.99 6.28
N VAL A 374 -10.77 -3.73 7.38
CA VAL A 374 -11.30 -5.11 7.44
C VAL A 374 -12.79 -5.21 7.03
N THR A 375 -13.51 -4.08 7.09
CA THR A 375 -14.90 -3.94 6.65
C THR A 375 -15.04 -3.82 5.13
N PHE A 376 -13.94 -3.68 4.39
CA PHE A 376 -13.89 -3.68 2.93
C PHE A 376 -13.04 -4.87 2.44
N GLU A 377 -13.27 -5.32 1.21
CA GLU A 377 -12.32 -6.23 0.56
C GLU A 377 -11.16 -5.44 -0.04
N PHE A 378 -10.01 -6.11 -0.23
CA PHE A 378 -8.92 -5.51 -1.01
C PHE A 378 -9.43 -5.20 -2.42
N ASP A 379 -9.04 -4.03 -2.95
CA ASP A 379 -9.49 -3.55 -4.27
C ASP A 379 -11.00 -3.25 -4.40
N LYS A 380 -11.75 -3.14 -3.29
CA LYS A 380 -13.21 -2.89 -3.29
C LYS A 380 -13.69 -1.83 -2.29
N SER A 381 -14.91 -1.38 -2.53
CA SER A 381 -15.72 -0.49 -1.66
C SER A 381 -16.98 -1.14 -1.06
N PHE A 382 -17.29 -2.42 -1.35
CA PHE A 382 -18.38 -3.14 -0.68
C PHE A 382 -18.16 -3.20 0.84
N VAL A 383 -19.20 -2.82 1.62
CA VAL A 383 -19.18 -2.84 3.09
C VAL A 383 -19.65 -4.21 3.59
N ARG A 384 -18.75 -4.93 4.24
CA ARG A 384 -18.91 -6.33 4.69
C ARG A 384 -19.63 -6.43 6.05
N PRO A 385 -20.22 -7.59 6.40
CA PRO A 385 -20.97 -7.76 7.65
C PRO A 385 -20.23 -7.40 8.94
N THR A 386 -18.90 -7.41 8.93
CA THR A 386 -18.05 -7.01 10.07
C THR A 386 -18.13 -5.52 10.43
N VAL A 387 -18.91 -4.71 9.71
CA VAL A 387 -19.07 -3.27 9.96
C VAL A 387 -19.96 -2.93 11.16
N VAL A 388 -20.85 -3.83 11.60
CA VAL A 388 -22.00 -3.51 12.49
C VAL A 388 -21.60 -2.70 13.73
N ASP A 389 -20.61 -3.14 14.49
CA ASP A 389 -20.14 -2.46 15.70
C ASP A 389 -19.48 -1.09 15.45
N HIS A 390 -18.98 -0.85 14.25
CA HIS A 390 -18.51 0.48 13.84
C HIS A 390 -19.70 1.38 13.48
N LEU A 391 -20.76 0.84 12.88
CA LEU A 391 -22.00 1.60 12.64
C LEU A 391 -22.75 1.90 13.94
N LYS A 392 -22.69 1.02 14.94
CA LYS A 392 -23.21 1.31 16.28
C LYS A 392 -22.54 2.53 16.92
N LYS A 393 -21.24 2.75 16.67
CA LYS A 393 -20.55 3.98 17.10
C LYS A 393 -20.97 5.22 16.31
N VAL A 394 -21.29 5.07 15.02
CA VAL A 394 -21.88 6.15 14.21
C VAL A 394 -23.28 6.54 14.74
N ASP A 395 -24.09 5.54 15.12
CA ASP A 395 -25.42 5.71 15.72
C ASP A 395 -25.33 6.40 17.10
N GLU A 396 -24.39 5.96 17.95
CA GLU A 396 -24.10 6.58 19.25
C GLU A 396 -23.64 8.04 19.11
N ALA A 397 -22.71 8.32 18.18
CA ALA A 397 -22.19 9.67 17.94
C ALA A 397 -23.26 10.64 17.41
N LEU A 398 -24.09 10.20 16.45
CA LEU A 398 -25.18 11.02 15.89
C LEU A 398 -26.36 11.16 16.87
N THR A 399 -26.58 10.18 17.76
CA THR A 399 -27.56 10.30 18.85
C THR A 399 -27.08 11.28 19.93
N ALA A 400 -25.78 11.33 20.21
CA ALA A 400 -25.19 12.31 21.12
C ALA A 400 -25.16 13.74 20.54
N HIS A 401 -25.05 13.87 19.22
CA HIS A 401 -24.90 15.13 18.51
C HIS A 401 -25.89 15.27 17.32
N PRO A 402 -27.21 15.37 17.58
CA PRO A 402 -28.23 15.34 16.54
C PRO A 402 -28.13 16.52 15.56
N ASP A 403 -27.72 17.70 16.01
CA ASP A 403 -27.59 18.88 15.15
C ASP A 403 -26.26 18.95 14.36
N ALA A 404 -25.36 17.98 14.57
CA ALA A 404 -24.00 18.02 14.00
C ALA A 404 -23.98 17.97 12.47
N LYS A 405 -22.98 18.63 11.89
CA LYS A 405 -22.66 18.58 10.46
C LYS A 405 -21.60 17.53 10.16
N LEU A 406 -21.93 16.65 9.22
CA LEU A 406 -21.22 15.41 8.94
C LEU A 406 -20.51 15.43 7.58
N ILE A 407 -19.29 14.89 7.54
CA ILE A 407 -18.61 14.49 6.30
C ILE A 407 -17.88 13.15 6.48
N ILE A 408 -17.80 12.39 5.39
CA ILE A 408 -17.15 11.07 5.34
C ILE A 408 -15.87 11.13 4.50
N PHE A 409 -14.72 10.79 5.08
CA PHE A 409 -13.45 10.69 4.36
C PHE A 409 -12.99 9.24 4.19
N GLY A 410 -12.76 8.81 2.95
CA GLY A 410 -12.22 7.48 2.61
C GLY A 410 -10.72 7.50 2.32
N HIS A 411 -10.04 6.38 2.58
CA HIS A 411 -8.59 6.22 2.38
C HIS A 411 -8.23 4.84 1.78
N THR A 412 -7.05 4.76 1.18
CA THR A 412 -6.41 3.51 0.71
C THR A 412 -5.07 3.27 1.41
N ASP A 413 -4.49 2.10 1.18
CA ASP A 413 -3.06 1.92 1.39
C ASP A 413 -2.25 2.46 0.19
N ARG A 414 -0.92 2.35 0.28
CA ARG A 414 0.04 2.89 -0.70
C ARG A 414 0.40 1.92 -1.84
N VAL A 415 -0.42 0.88 -2.06
CA VAL A 415 -0.28 -0.04 -3.20
C VAL A 415 -1.08 0.50 -4.39
N GLY A 416 -0.57 0.35 -5.62
CA GLY A 416 -1.21 0.88 -6.83
C GLY A 416 -0.69 2.25 -7.25
N ASN A 417 -1.46 2.98 -8.05
CA ASN A 417 -1.14 4.34 -8.48
C ASN A 417 -2.08 5.36 -7.82
N THR A 418 -1.60 6.59 -7.66
CA THR A 418 -2.27 7.67 -6.91
C THR A 418 -3.65 8.03 -7.44
N GLN A 419 -3.86 8.01 -8.76
CA GLN A 419 -5.19 8.27 -9.33
C GLN A 419 -6.17 7.13 -8.99
N TYR A 420 -5.75 5.88 -9.18
CA TYR A 420 -6.55 4.71 -8.80
C TYR A 420 -6.91 4.71 -7.30
N ASN A 421 -5.94 5.09 -6.45
CA ASN A 421 -6.15 5.18 -5.01
C ASN A 421 -7.10 6.32 -4.62
N LYS A 422 -7.04 7.48 -5.29
CA LYS A 422 -8.05 8.53 -5.18
C LYS A 422 -9.45 7.99 -5.51
N ASP A 423 -9.60 7.36 -6.68
CA ASP A 423 -10.89 6.82 -7.14
C ASP A 423 -11.47 5.71 -6.23
N LEU A 424 -10.63 4.79 -5.75
CA LEU A 424 -11.04 3.75 -4.79
C LEU A 424 -11.39 4.35 -3.42
N SER A 425 -10.69 5.40 -2.97
CA SER A 425 -11.01 6.11 -1.73
C SER A 425 -12.33 6.89 -1.81
N ASP A 426 -12.60 7.52 -2.97
CA ASP A 426 -13.88 8.20 -3.25
C ASP A 426 -15.04 7.17 -3.23
N ARG A 427 -14.87 6.01 -3.89
CA ARG A 427 -15.87 4.93 -3.86
C ARG A 427 -16.12 4.37 -2.46
N ARG A 428 -15.10 4.20 -1.62
CA ARG A 428 -15.29 3.77 -0.22
C ARG A 428 -16.12 4.76 0.59
N ALA A 429 -15.81 6.06 0.49
CA ALA A 429 -16.57 7.10 1.19
C ALA A 429 -18.04 7.16 0.70
N LYS A 430 -18.25 7.08 -0.63
CA LYS A 430 -19.56 6.97 -1.30
C LYS A 430 -20.35 5.73 -0.86
N SER A 431 -19.69 4.59 -0.72
CA SER A 431 -20.30 3.32 -0.31
C SER A 431 -20.77 3.34 1.15
N THR A 432 -19.96 3.88 2.07
CA THR A 432 -20.36 4.11 3.46
C THR A 432 -21.48 5.13 3.57
N PHE A 433 -21.41 6.24 2.83
CA PHE A 433 -22.49 7.23 2.76
C PHE A 433 -23.82 6.58 2.35
N ALA A 434 -23.81 5.78 1.27
CA ALA A 434 -24.98 5.07 0.80
C ALA A 434 -25.53 4.07 1.83
N PHE A 435 -24.66 3.41 2.60
CA PHE A 435 -25.07 2.46 3.63
C PHE A 435 -25.84 3.14 4.77
N ILE A 436 -25.27 4.18 5.38
CA ILE A 436 -25.85 4.87 6.54
C ILE A 436 -27.02 5.81 6.20
N THR A 437 -27.41 5.87 4.92
CA THR A 437 -28.56 6.64 4.42
C THR A 437 -29.57 5.78 3.66
N ASP A 438 -29.43 4.44 3.74
CA ASP A 438 -30.30 3.45 3.10
C ASP A 438 -30.55 3.70 1.59
N GLN A 439 -29.47 3.94 0.84
CA GLN A 439 -29.50 4.21 -0.60
C GLN A 439 -29.01 2.99 -1.43
N PRO A 440 -29.85 1.96 -1.64
CA PRO A 440 -29.48 0.75 -2.38
C PRO A 440 -29.12 1.01 -3.85
N ASP A 441 -29.66 2.06 -4.46
CA ASP A 441 -29.36 2.41 -5.87
C ASP A 441 -27.92 2.89 -6.08
N VAL A 442 -27.31 3.51 -5.07
CA VAL A 442 -25.88 3.87 -5.14
C VAL A 442 -25.01 2.60 -5.08
N TRP A 443 -25.45 1.59 -4.33
CA TRP A 443 -24.82 0.27 -4.30
C TRP A 443 -25.05 -0.55 -5.57
N GLU A 444 -26.19 -0.44 -6.24
CA GLU A 444 -26.38 -1.00 -7.58
C GLU A 444 -25.41 -0.35 -8.59
N GLY A 445 -25.19 0.96 -8.50
CA GLY A 445 -24.15 1.64 -9.27
C GLY A 445 -22.75 1.04 -9.02
N LEU A 446 -22.32 0.97 -7.76
CA LEU A 446 -21.01 0.45 -7.36
C LEU A 446 -20.83 -1.05 -7.68
N TYR A 447 -21.89 -1.86 -7.57
CA TYR A 447 -21.90 -3.29 -7.90
C TYR A 447 -21.48 -3.53 -9.36
N ASN A 448 -21.98 -2.69 -10.26
CA ASN A 448 -21.65 -2.74 -11.68
C ASN A 448 -20.29 -2.06 -11.98
N GLU A 449 -19.98 -0.91 -11.35
CA GLU A 449 -18.73 -0.16 -11.56
C GLU A 449 -17.48 -0.96 -11.14
N GLU A 450 -17.51 -1.60 -9.96
CA GLU A 450 -16.38 -2.40 -9.44
C GLU A 450 -16.46 -3.90 -9.79
N ASN A 451 -17.53 -4.34 -10.48
CA ASN A 451 -17.86 -5.75 -10.71
C ASN A 451 -17.80 -6.58 -9.40
N TRP A 452 -18.68 -6.24 -8.45
CA TRP A 452 -18.80 -6.94 -7.15
C TRP A 452 -19.21 -8.41 -7.31
N GLY A 453 -19.96 -8.72 -8.38
CA GLY A 453 -20.32 -10.09 -8.76
C GLY A 453 -21.17 -10.84 -7.73
N LEU A 454 -21.37 -12.14 -7.98
CA LEU A 454 -22.30 -12.93 -7.19
C LEU A 454 -21.81 -13.17 -5.74
N LYS A 455 -20.51 -13.01 -5.43
CA LYS A 455 -19.98 -13.17 -4.07
C LYS A 455 -20.56 -12.18 -3.08
N VAL A 456 -20.83 -10.94 -3.49
CA VAL A 456 -21.50 -9.95 -2.62
C VAL A 456 -22.95 -10.38 -2.35
N VAL A 457 -23.67 -10.84 -3.38
CA VAL A 457 -25.04 -11.37 -3.23
C VAL A 457 -25.08 -12.59 -2.30
N GLN A 458 -24.14 -13.54 -2.46
CA GLN A 458 -24.01 -14.69 -1.55
C GLN A 458 -23.67 -14.25 -0.12
N THR A 459 -22.73 -13.31 0.07
CA THR A 459 -22.35 -12.79 1.39
C THR A 459 -23.55 -12.17 2.12
N ILE A 460 -24.32 -11.33 1.42
CA ILE A 460 -25.50 -10.68 1.99
C ILE A 460 -26.62 -11.70 2.27
N LEU A 461 -26.88 -12.64 1.36
CA LEU A 461 -27.87 -13.70 1.59
C LEU A 461 -27.56 -14.53 2.83
N LEU A 462 -26.31 -14.97 3.00
CA LEU A 462 -25.87 -15.74 4.16
C LEU A 462 -26.06 -14.94 5.47
N ASP A 463 -25.66 -13.67 5.46
CA ASP A 463 -25.74 -12.79 6.63
C ASP A 463 -27.20 -12.41 7.01
N LEU A 464 -28.10 -12.32 6.03
CA LEU A 464 -29.55 -12.23 6.23
C LEU A 464 -30.21 -13.57 6.63
N GLY A 465 -29.43 -14.65 6.82
CA GLY A 465 -29.91 -15.95 7.27
C GLY A 465 -30.34 -16.92 6.15
N HIS A 466 -30.16 -16.56 4.89
CA HIS A 466 -30.50 -17.37 3.73
C HIS A 466 -29.26 -18.09 3.16
N ASP A 467 -28.92 -19.26 3.71
CA ASP A 467 -27.73 -20.05 3.32
C ASP A 467 -27.63 -20.29 1.78
N PRO A 468 -26.66 -19.66 1.10
CA PRO A 468 -26.41 -19.82 -0.33
C PRO A 468 -25.42 -20.95 -0.64
N GLY A 469 -24.93 -21.68 0.36
CA GLY A 469 -23.75 -22.54 0.28
C GLY A 469 -22.45 -21.74 0.30
N THR A 470 -21.44 -22.26 -0.39
CA THR A 470 -20.12 -21.62 -0.52
C THR A 470 -20.20 -20.23 -1.16
N ILE A 471 -19.48 -19.24 -0.61
CA ILE A 471 -19.32 -17.91 -1.22
C ILE A 471 -18.23 -17.99 -2.31
N ASP A 472 -18.57 -18.66 -3.41
CA ASP A 472 -17.68 -18.97 -4.54
C ASP A 472 -17.83 -18.02 -5.73
N GLY A 473 -18.96 -17.31 -5.85
CA GLY A 473 -19.33 -16.47 -6.99
C GLY A 473 -20.06 -17.23 -8.11
N VAL A 474 -20.46 -18.49 -7.89
CA VAL A 474 -21.10 -19.37 -8.87
C VAL A 474 -22.60 -19.48 -8.58
N MET A 475 -23.45 -19.41 -9.61
CA MET A 475 -24.91 -19.55 -9.45
C MET A 475 -25.31 -21.02 -9.23
N GLY A 476 -24.99 -21.55 -8.06
CA GLY A 476 -25.30 -22.92 -7.66
C GLY A 476 -26.72 -23.12 -7.12
N PRO A 477 -27.22 -24.37 -7.03
CA PRO A 477 -28.56 -24.68 -6.50
C PRO A 477 -28.81 -24.15 -5.08
N ASN A 478 -27.77 -24.08 -4.25
CA ASN A 478 -27.85 -23.51 -2.90
C ASN A 478 -28.08 -21.99 -2.95
N THR A 479 -27.32 -21.26 -3.78
CA THR A 479 -27.51 -19.81 -3.98
C THR A 479 -28.90 -19.52 -4.57
N GLN A 480 -29.36 -20.32 -5.53
CA GLN A 480 -30.70 -20.18 -6.09
C GLN A 480 -31.81 -20.45 -5.06
N ARG A 481 -31.60 -21.38 -4.11
CA ARG A 481 -32.47 -21.62 -2.96
C ARG A 481 -32.47 -20.44 -1.98
N ALA A 482 -31.31 -19.85 -1.69
CA ALA A 482 -31.20 -18.66 -0.84
C ALA A 482 -31.97 -17.47 -1.44
N MET A 483 -31.80 -17.20 -2.73
CA MET A 483 -32.54 -16.13 -3.44
C MET A 483 -34.05 -16.34 -3.39
N ARG A 484 -34.53 -17.58 -3.56
CA ARG A 484 -35.95 -17.94 -3.34
C ARG A 484 -36.38 -17.70 -1.89
N SER A 485 -35.59 -18.15 -0.93
CA SER A 485 -35.88 -18.02 0.51
C SER A 485 -36.01 -16.56 0.94
N PHE A 486 -35.11 -15.69 0.49
CA PHE A 486 -35.18 -14.24 0.69
C PHE A 486 -36.46 -13.63 0.07
N LYS A 487 -36.84 -14.07 -1.13
CA LYS A 487 -38.09 -13.66 -1.79
C LYS A 487 -39.36 -14.34 -1.24
N GLY A 488 -39.27 -15.18 -0.19
CA GLY A 488 -40.40 -15.92 0.38
C GLY A 488 -40.99 -17.02 -0.52
N ILE A 489 -40.27 -17.44 -1.56
CA ILE A 489 -40.75 -18.39 -2.59
C ILE A 489 -40.47 -19.83 -2.15
N SER A 490 -41.53 -20.60 -1.94
CA SER A 490 -41.46 -22.02 -1.52
C SER A 490 -41.38 -23.03 -2.68
N ASP A 491 -41.70 -22.64 -3.92
CA ASP A 491 -41.63 -23.52 -5.09
C ASP A 491 -40.16 -23.73 -5.54
N PRO A 492 -39.61 -24.95 -5.49
CA PRO A 492 -38.22 -25.22 -5.89
C PRO A 492 -37.95 -25.03 -7.40
N ASN A 493 -39.00 -25.00 -8.24
CA ASN A 493 -38.89 -24.86 -9.69
C ASN A 493 -38.75 -23.40 -10.15
N VAL A 494 -39.08 -22.43 -9.29
CA VAL A 494 -39.03 -20.99 -9.64
C VAL A 494 -37.58 -20.48 -9.56
N THR A 495 -37.03 -20.06 -10.70
CA THR A 495 -35.74 -19.36 -10.77
C THR A 495 -35.92 -17.88 -10.43
N VAL A 496 -35.14 -17.37 -9.48
CA VAL A 496 -35.05 -15.94 -9.15
C VAL A 496 -33.81 -15.38 -9.83
N ALA A 497 -33.97 -14.33 -10.65
CA ALA A 497 -32.86 -13.68 -11.33
C ALA A 497 -32.03 -12.81 -10.38
N ASN A 498 -30.71 -12.75 -10.61
CA ASN A 498 -29.85 -11.73 -9.99
C ASN A 498 -29.86 -10.47 -10.87
N ASP A 499 -30.98 -9.75 -10.87
CA ASP A 499 -31.15 -8.47 -11.55
C ASP A 499 -31.10 -7.29 -10.57
N ALA A 500 -31.19 -6.07 -11.10
CA ALA A 500 -31.14 -4.85 -10.30
C ALA A 500 -32.35 -4.66 -9.37
N ALA A 501 -33.51 -5.26 -9.65
CA ALA A 501 -34.67 -5.21 -8.76
C ALA A 501 -34.46 -6.15 -7.56
N PHE A 502 -34.04 -7.38 -7.81
CA PHE A 502 -33.64 -8.32 -6.77
C PHE A 502 -32.51 -7.74 -5.88
N ARG A 503 -31.47 -7.15 -6.48
CA ARG A 503 -30.38 -6.52 -5.73
C ARG A 503 -30.83 -5.29 -4.95
N ARG A 504 -31.70 -4.43 -5.49
CA ARG A 504 -32.26 -3.30 -4.73
C ARG A 504 -32.97 -3.79 -3.46
N GLU A 505 -33.82 -4.81 -3.56
CA GLU A 505 -34.48 -5.40 -2.38
C GLU A 505 -33.46 -5.97 -1.38
N LEU A 506 -32.49 -6.75 -1.86
CA LEU A 506 -31.45 -7.38 -1.05
C LEU A 506 -30.56 -6.36 -0.33
N PHE A 507 -30.13 -5.30 -1.02
CA PHE A 507 -29.34 -4.21 -0.45
C PHE A 507 -30.17 -3.39 0.55
N THR A 508 -31.46 -3.15 0.28
CA THR A 508 -32.36 -2.44 1.23
C THR A 508 -32.48 -3.20 2.55
N ALA A 509 -32.72 -4.51 2.49
CA ALA A 509 -32.83 -5.36 3.68
C ALA A 509 -31.50 -5.45 4.46
N TYR A 510 -30.37 -5.41 3.75
CA TYR A 510 -29.04 -5.47 4.34
C TYR A 510 -28.56 -4.14 4.96
N MET A 511 -28.93 -2.99 4.38
CA MET A 511 -28.65 -1.68 4.99
C MET A 511 -29.50 -1.47 6.25
N THR A 512 -30.82 -1.47 6.08
CA THR A 512 -31.79 -1.18 7.17
C THR A 512 -31.76 -2.20 8.31
N GLY A 513 -31.30 -3.43 8.04
CA GLY A 513 -31.12 -4.49 9.05
C GLY A 513 -29.83 -4.41 9.88
N LYS A 514 -28.94 -3.42 9.64
CA LYS A 514 -27.59 -3.39 10.23
C LYS A 514 -27.26 -2.16 11.07
N HIS A 515 -28.11 -1.13 11.08
CA HIS A 515 -27.93 0.07 11.91
C HIS A 515 -29.30 0.70 12.23
N ASN A 516 -29.34 1.57 13.26
CA ASN A 516 -30.49 2.46 13.48
C ASN A 516 -30.15 3.93 13.15
N VAL A 517 -29.03 4.16 12.47
CA VAL A 517 -28.43 5.50 12.27
C VAL A 517 -29.46 6.45 11.69
N ARG A 518 -29.74 7.53 12.41
CA ARG A 518 -30.67 8.57 11.98
C ARG A 518 -29.88 9.76 11.47
N VAL A 519 -29.65 9.80 10.16
CA VAL A 519 -28.99 10.93 9.50
C VAL A 519 -29.78 11.43 8.29
N THR A 520 -29.97 12.73 8.23
CA THR A 520 -30.67 13.43 7.15
C THR A 520 -29.69 14.03 6.14
N GLN A 521 -30.16 14.28 4.92
CA GLN A 521 -29.31 14.75 3.82
C GLN A 521 -28.74 16.17 4.03
N ASP A 522 -29.28 16.93 4.98
CA ASP A 522 -28.90 18.29 5.38
C ASP A 522 -28.05 18.36 6.68
N GLN A 523 -27.86 17.23 7.37
CA GLN A 523 -26.74 17.08 8.31
C GLN A 523 -25.41 16.95 7.55
N PHE A 524 -25.39 16.38 6.33
CA PHE A 524 -24.17 16.37 5.52
C PHE A 524 -23.84 17.75 4.94
N PHE A 525 -22.56 18.13 4.96
CA PHE A 525 -22.07 19.38 4.37
C PHE A 525 -21.10 19.17 3.20
N GLY A 526 -20.94 20.20 2.37
CA GLY A 526 -20.07 20.16 1.18
C GLY A 526 -20.41 19.00 0.23
N PRO A 527 -19.43 18.18 -0.20
CA PRO A 527 -19.66 17.04 -1.08
C PRO A 527 -20.27 15.82 -0.36
N LYS A 528 -20.57 15.90 0.95
CA LYS A 528 -21.04 14.81 1.84
C LYS A 528 -20.03 13.71 2.11
N PHE A 529 -19.26 13.31 1.11
CA PHE A 529 -18.17 12.35 1.19
C PHE A 529 -16.99 12.76 0.29
N MET A 530 -15.79 12.27 0.59
CA MET A 530 -14.56 12.58 -0.14
C MET A 530 -13.49 11.50 0.05
N GLY A 531 -12.75 11.18 -1.00
CA GLY A 531 -11.59 10.30 -0.96
C GLY A 531 -10.27 11.06 -0.78
N CYS A 532 -9.45 10.63 0.17
CA CYS A 532 -8.11 11.14 0.48
C CYS A 532 -6.97 10.31 -0.12
N GLY A 533 -7.27 9.27 -0.92
CA GLY A 533 -6.28 8.38 -1.53
C GLY A 533 -5.34 7.73 -0.51
N GLU A 534 -4.08 7.61 -0.90
CA GLU A 534 -2.97 7.07 -0.08
C GLU A 534 -2.16 8.16 0.65
N PHE A 535 -2.62 9.41 0.57
CA PHE A 535 -1.84 10.58 0.98
C PHE A 535 -1.62 10.67 2.49
N ASN A 536 -2.60 10.26 3.30
CA ASN A 536 -2.61 10.40 4.77
C ASN A 536 -2.58 9.02 5.49
N PRO A 537 -1.46 8.28 5.45
CA PRO A 537 -1.34 6.95 6.05
C PRO A 537 -1.15 7.03 7.57
N PHE A 538 -1.64 6.04 8.30
CA PHE A 538 -1.24 5.87 9.70
C PHE A 538 0.22 5.47 9.86
N LEU A 539 0.75 4.68 8.93
CA LEU A 539 2.04 4.03 9.09
C LEU A 539 3.06 4.48 8.04
N ALA A 540 4.23 4.85 8.56
CA ALA A 540 5.49 5.03 7.84
C ALA A 540 5.81 3.86 6.89
N PRO A 541 5.68 3.92 5.54
CA PRO A 541 5.88 2.72 4.73
C PRO A 541 7.34 2.27 4.77
N ASN A 542 7.59 1.04 5.21
CA ASN A 542 8.89 0.40 4.99
C ASN A 542 8.96 -0.21 3.57
N ALA A 543 10.18 -0.54 3.13
CA ALA A 543 10.42 -1.03 1.76
C ALA A 543 9.74 -2.38 1.44
N ALA A 544 9.30 -3.15 2.45
CA ALA A 544 8.56 -4.40 2.24
C ALA A 544 7.03 -4.19 2.13
N GLU A 545 6.51 -3.09 2.70
CA GLU A 545 5.08 -2.71 2.65
C GLU A 545 4.68 -2.03 1.34
N LEU A 546 5.59 -1.31 0.69
CA LEU A 546 5.37 -0.80 -0.67
C LEU A 546 5.41 -1.92 -1.74
N ALA A 547 6.01 -3.06 -1.41
CA ALA A 547 6.23 -4.16 -2.34
C ALA A 547 5.16 -5.28 -2.27
N ASN A 548 4.31 -5.31 -1.23
CA ASN A 548 3.41 -6.43 -0.96
C ASN A 548 2.04 -6.00 -0.42
N ARG A 549 1.02 -6.86 -0.64
CA ARG A 549 -0.34 -6.76 -0.07
C ARG A 549 -0.37 -7.15 1.41
N SER A 550 0.54 -6.57 2.21
CA SER A 550 0.78 -6.93 3.62
C SER A 550 -0.32 -6.43 4.55
N PRO A 551 -0.66 -7.15 5.63
CA PRO A 551 -1.64 -6.70 6.62
C PRO A 551 -1.17 -5.49 7.43
N GLY A 552 0.15 -5.19 7.46
CA GLY A 552 0.67 -3.95 8.04
C GLY A 552 0.12 -2.67 7.37
N ASN A 553 -0.34 -2.76 6.12
CA ASN A 553 -1.00 -1.65 5.43
C ASN A 553 -2.49 -1.49 5.81
N GLU A 554 -3.07 -2.36 6.64
CA GLU A 554 -4.50 -2.35 6.95
C GLU A 554 -5.01 -1.08 7.64
N PRO A 555 -4.32 -0.46 8.62
CA PRO A 555 -4.78 0.79 9.24
C PRO A 555 -4.92 1.93 8.22
N ASN A 556 -4.10 1.96 7.17
CA ASN A 556 -4.17 3.00 6.14
C ASN A 556 -5.51 2.95 5.38
N ARG A 557 -6.04 1.74 5.14
CA ARG A 557 -7.39 1.53 4.60
C ARG A 557 -8.41 1.84 5.70
N ARG A 558 -9.10 2.98 5.59
CA ARG A 558 -10.15 3.39 6.55
C ARG A 558 -11.20 4.27 5.87
N VAL A 559 -12.36 4.37 6.52
CA VAL A 559 -13.33 5.45 6.29
C VAL A 559 -13.59 6.12 7.62
N VAL A 560 -13.45 7.45 7.69
CA VAL A 560 -13.61 8.23 8.93
C VAL A 560 -14.72 9.25 8.75
N LEU A 561 -15.67 9.21 9.67
CA LEU A 561 -16.78 10.14 9.77
C LEU A 561 -16.40 11.23 10.77
N TYR A 562 -16.59 12.50 10.40
CA TYR A 562 -16.32 13.65 11.26
C TYR A 562 -17.61 14.42 11.52
N LEU A 563 -17.97 14.57 12.80
CA LEU A 563 -19.12 15.33 13.25
C LEU A 563 -18.64 16.67 13.81
N PHE A 564 -19.18 17.77 13.28
CA PHE A 564 -18.86 19.13 13.70
C PHE A 564 -20.08 19.85 14.24
N GLU A 565 -19.92 20.62 15.32
CA GLU A 565 -20.84 21.69 15.69
C GLU A 565 -20.82 22.79 14.61
N ARG A 566 -19.60 23.15 14.17
CA ARG A 566 -19.33 24.15 13.13
C ARG A 566 -18.33 23.58 12.13
N PRO A 567 -18.76 23.21 10.91
CA PRO A 567 -17.88 22.56 9.93
C PRO A 567 -16.85 23.54 9.34
N PRO A 568 -15.79 23.03 8.66
CA PRO A 568 -14.92 23.86 7.82
C PRO A 568 -15.74 24.64 6.76
N SER A 569 -15.51 25.95 6.66
CA SER A 569 -16.23 26.85 5.73
C SER A 569 -16.00 26.54 4.25
N SER A 570 -14.98 25.76 3.92
CA SER A 570 -14.72 25.24 2.58
C SER A 570 -13.97 23.90 2.66
N ILE A 571 -14.07 23.11 1.59
CA ILE A 571 -13.30 21.87 1.40
C ILE A 571 -12.58 22.01 0.06
N PRO A 572 -11.23 22.04 0.03
CA PRO A 572 -10.48 22.18 -1.23
C PRO A 572 -10.44 20.87 -2.04
N CYS A 573 -10.78 19.73 -1.44
CA CYS A 573 -10.74 18.43 -2.08
C CYS A 573 -11.91 18.23 -3.07
N GLN A 574 -11.64 17.57 -4.19
CA GLN A 574 -12.61 17.26 -5.24
C GLN A 574 -12.64 15.73 -5.50
N LEU A 575 -13.81 15.17 -5.81
CA LEU A 575 -13.94 13.77 -6.20
C LEU A 575 -13.18 13.51 -7.52
N HIS A 576 -12.55 12.34 -7.65
CA HIS A 576 -11.77 11.91 -8.82
C HIS A 576 -10.53 12.75 -9.18
N ALA A 577 -10.31 13.92 -8.58
CA ALA A 577 -9.20 14.81 -8.93
C ALA A 577 -8.08 14.78 -7.88
N ILE A 578 -6.87 14.41 -8.31
CA ILE A 578 -5.67 14.42 -7.45
C ILE A 578 -5.01 15.81 -7.29
N GLN A 579 -5.29 16.77 -8.19
CA GLN A 579 -4.57 18.06 -8.18
C GLN A 579 -4.81 18.90 -6.92
N PRO A 580 -6.04 19.02 -6.38
CA PRO A 580 -6.24 19.73 -5.11
C PRO A 580 -5.58 19.02 -3.93
N CYS A 581 -5.47 17.69 -3.96
CA CYS A 581 -4.71 16.94 -2.96
C CYS A 581 -3.21 17.26 -3.04
N ASN A 582 -2.64 17.32 -4.25
CA ASN A 582 -1.25 17.72 -4.47
C ASN A 582 -0.97 19.14 -3.97
N GLN A 583 -1.89 20.09 -4.20
CA GLN A 583 -1.79 21.45 -3.67
C GLN A 583 -1.78 21.46 -2.13
N GLN A 584 -2.66 20.71 -1.48
CA GLN A 584 -2.69 20.60 -0.01
C GLN A 584 -1.45 19.88 0.56
N ILE A 585 -0.81 19.01 -0.20
CA ILE A 585 0.47 18.36 0.14
C ILE A 585 1.65 19.32 -0.01
N ALA A 586 1.62 20.21 -1.00
CA ALA A 586 2.64 21.24 -1.21
C ALA A 586 2.60 22.33 -0.12
N ILE A 587 1.42 22.63 0.44
CA ILE A 587 1.27 23.51 1.62
C ILE A 587 1.89 22.84 2.87
N GLY A 588 1.69 21.53 3.03
CA GLY A 588 2.26 20.74 4.12
C GLY A 588 1.50 20.85 5.44
N GLY A 589 0.88 19.75 5.88
CA GLY A 589 0.27 19.67 7.20
C GLY A 589 1.29 19.73 8.36
N PRO A 590 0.89 20.12 9.58
CA PRO A 590 1.72 20.04 10.79
C PRO A 590 2.47 18.71 10.98
N ARG A 591 1.90 17.58 10.54
CA ARG A 591 2.50 16.23 10.57
C ARG A 591 3.23 15.82 9.29
N ALA A 592 3.55 16.74 8.38
CA ALA A 592 4.25 16.44 7.12
C ALA A 592 5.74 16.05 7.27
N THR A 593 6.35 16.24 8.44
CA THR A 593 7.79 16.10 8.65
C THR A 593 8.27 14.65 8.79
N ARG A 594 9.51 14.36 8.37
CA ARG A 594 10.15 13.04 8.57
C ARG A 594 10.40 12.76 10.05
N GLY A 595 9.44 12.09 10.69
CA GLY A 595 9.50 11.72 12.11
C GLY A 595 8.14 11.78 12.80
N ALA A 596 7.18 12.54 12.25
CA ALA A 596 5.80 12.52 12.72
C ALA A 596 5.14 11.16 12.44
N ASN A 597 4.39 10.65 13.42
CA ASN A 597 3.56 9.46 13.30
C ASN A 597 2.15 9.78 13.86
N PRO A 598 1.08 9.69 13.06
CA PRO A 598 1.08 9.41 11.62
C PRO A 598 1.53 10.61 10.77
N PRO A 599 2.22 10.42 9.64
CA PRO A 599 2.64 11.52 8.79
C PRO A 599 1.54 11.92 7.78
N PHE A 600 0.77 12.96 8.09
CA PHE A 600 -0.27 13.51 7.21
C PHE A 600 0.22 14.77 6.48
N PRO A 601 0.68 14.67 5.22
CA PRO A 601 1.16 15.81 4.46
C PRO A 601 0.05 16.74 3.95
N CYS A 602 -1.19 16.27 3.80
CA CYS A 602 -2.30 17.09 3.29
C CYS A 602 -2.75 18.11 4.35
N ALA A 603 -2.41 19.39 4.16
CA ALA A 603 -2.65 20.45 5.16
C ALA A 603 -4.11 20.55 5.62
N PHE A 604 -5.07 20.55 4.68
CA PHE A 604 -6.49 20.53 5.02
C PHE A 604 -6.92 19.30 5.84
N TYR A 605 -6.52 18.09 5.43
CA TYR A 605 -6.93 16.88 6.15
C TYR A 605 -6.27 16.79 7.52
N ASP A 606 -4.99 17.14 7.64
CA ASP A 606 -4.30 17.15 8.93
C ASP A 606 -4.92 18.21 9.88
N GLY A 607 -5.32 19.36 9.34
CA GLY A 607 -5.98 20.44 10.06
C GLY A 607 -7.25 20.01 10.80
N ILE A 608 -8.00 19.03 10.28
CA ILE A 608 -9.14 18.39 10.96
C ILE A 608 -8.71 17.12 11.73
N ALA A 609 -7.87 16.27 11.15
CA ALA A 609 -7.56 14.95 11.70
C ALA A 609 -6.69 14.99 12.96
N LYS A 610 -6.02 16.11 13.26
CA LYS A 610 -5.24 16.30 14.51
C LYS A 610 -6.10 16.27 15.78
N GLU A 611 -7.39 16.63 15.67
CA GLU A 611 -8.35 16.73 16.80
C GLU A 611 -9.16 15.44 17.00
N CYS A 612 -9.05 14.48 16.06
CA CYS A 612 -9.80 13.22 16.09
C CYS A 612 -9.03 12.12 16.83
N HIS A 613 -9.64 11.52 17.87
CA HIS A 613 -9.02 10.44 18.65
C HIS A 613 -8.72 9.18 17.82
N CYS A 614 -9.49 8.90 16.78
CA CYS A 614 -9.20 7.81 15.85
C CYS A 614 -7.98 8.07 14.96
N GLU A 615 -7.43 9.29 14.92
CA GLU A 615 -6.43 9.75 13.96
C GLU A 615 -5.10 10.20 14.62
N GLY A 616 -4.90 9.85 15.90
CA GLY A 616 -3.73 10.23 16.71
C GLY A 616 -2.51 9.29 16.60
N ALA A 617 -1.45 9.62 17.34
CA ALA A 617 -0.20 8.84 17.38
C ALA A 617 -0.31 7.53 18.19
N ASP A 618 -1.10 7.54 19.27
CA ASP A 618 -1.26 6.44 20.23
C ASP A 618 -2.45 5.51 19.90
N VAL A 619 -2.99 5.57 18.68
CA VAL A 619 -4.12 4.74 18.25
C VAL A 619 -3.73 3.25 18.30
N PRO A 620 -4.35 2.44 19.18
CA PRO A 620 -4.07 1.00 19.21
C PRO A 620 -4.57 0.35 17.91
N PRO A 621 -3.92 -0.73 17.44
CA PRO A 621 -4.40 -1.46 16.27
C PRO A 621 -5.86 -1.90 16.49
N PRO A 622 -6.70 -1.88 15.43
CA PRO A 622 -8.13 -2.13 15.57
C PRO A 622 -8.40 -3.47 16.25
N PRO A 623 -9.34 -3.54 17.22
CA PRO A 623 -9.68 -4.79 17.86
C PRO A 623 -10.22 -5.80 16.83
N PRO A 624 -10.07 -7.12 17.08
CA PRO A 624 -10.65 -8.14 16.22
C PRO A 624 -12.18 -7.96 16.09
N PRO A 625 -12.78 -8.36 14.95
CA PRO A 625 -14.19 -8.08 14.65
C PRO A 625 -15.12 -8.62 15.76
N PRO A 626 -16.06 -7.82 16.27
CA PRO A 626 -16.89 -8.22 17.41
C PRO A 626 -17.89 -9.35 17.12
N PRO A 627 -18.39 -10.05 18.16
CA PRO A 627 -19.47 -11.03 18.02
C PRO A 627 -20.80 -10.35 17.68
N PRO A 628 -21.74 -11.05 17.01
CA PRO A 628 -23.02 -10.48 16.58
C PRO A 628 -23.91 -10.03 17.77
N PRO A 629 -24.81 -9.05 17.55
CA PRO A 629 -25.62 -8.45 18.62
C PRO A 629 -26.63 -9.43 19.23
N PRO A 630 -26.94 -9.30 20.54
CA PRO A 630 -27.80 -10.22 21.26
C PRO A 630 -29.32 -9.99 21.02
N PRO A 631 -30.17 -10.99 21.27
CA PRO A 631 -31.63 -10.84 21.27
C PRO A 631 -32.15 -9.91 22.39
N PRO A 632 -33.42 -9.42 22.31
CA PRO A 632 -34.04 -8.66 23.40
C PRO A 632 -34.16 -9.49 24.70
N PRO A 633 -34.18 -8.84 25.89
CA PRO A 633 -33.87 -9.50 27.17
C PRO A 633 -35.04 -10.24 27.84
N PRO A 634 -34.80 -11.50 28.26
CA PRO A 634 -35.39 -12.03 29.49
C PRO A 634 -34.41 -12.91 30.33
N PRO A 635 -34.69 -13.20 31.62
CA PRO A 635 -35.15 -12.27 32.64
C PRO A 635 -34.07 -11.95 33.72
N PRO A 636 -33.76 -12.74 34.79
CA PRO A 636 -32.80 -12.32 35.83
C PRO A 636 -31.33 -12.46 35.37
N PRO A 637 -30.36 -11.86 36.09
CA PRO A 637 -28.96 -11.85 35.66
C PRO A 637 -28.40 -13.28 35.51
N PRO A 638 -27.84 -13.63 34.33
CA PRO A 638 -27.30 -14.97 34.10
C PRO A 638 -26.04 -15.20 34.92
N VAL A 639 -25.87 -16.44 35.39
CA VAL A 639 -24.58 -16.93 35.91
C VAL A 639 -23.54 -16.76 34.81
N GLN A 640 -22.38 -16.16 35.13
CA GLN A 640 -21.28 -16.03 34.18
C GLN A 640 -20.90 -17.43 33.64
N GLN A 641 -21.06 -17.62 32.34
CA GLN A 641 -20.79 -18.89 31.69
C GLN A 641 -19.29 -19.06 31.43
N ALA A 642 -18.81 -20.29 31.41
CA ALA A 642 -17.40 -20.56 31.14
C ALA A 642 -17.04 -20.29 29.68
N THR A 643 -15.81 -19.83 29.43
CA THR A 643 -15.28 -19.53 28.09
C THR A 643 -13.96 -20.23 27.85
N ILE A 644 -13.66 -20.61 26.61
CA ILE A 644 -12.39 -21.22 26.18
C ILE A 644 -11.75 -20.39 25.06
N ASP A 645 -10.44 -20.17 25.14
CA ASP A 645 -9.63 -19.59 24.06
C ASP A 645 -8.26 -20.27 23.94
N ILE A 646 -7.51 -19.94 22.88
CA ILE A 646 -6.12 -20.39 22.66
C ILE A 646 -5.22 -19.16 22.70
N VAL A 647 -4.05 -19.28 23.34
CA VAL A 647 -3.11 -18.18 23.57
C VAL A 647 -1.66 -18.58 23.29
N ALA A 648 -0.83 -17.59 22.92
CA ALA A 648 0.59 -17.79 22.63
C ALA A 648 1.50 -17.84 23.88
N THR A 649 1.00 -17.38 25.04
CA THR A 649 1.75 -17.38 26.32
C THR A 649 0.84 -17.78 27.48
N ALA A 650 1.40 -18.48 28.47
CA ALA A 650 0.63 -19.08 29.55
C ALA A 650 0.19 -18.09 30.65
N THR A 651 -0.60 -17.06 30.31
CA THR A 651 -1.05 -16.03 31.26
C THR A 651 -2.53 -15.67 31.12
N ALA A 652 -3.13 -15.20 32.22
CA ALA A 652 -4.53 -14.77 32.25
C ALA A 652 -4.84 -13.52 31.38
N ALA A 653 -3.80 -12.74 31.06
CA ALA A 653 -3.89 -11.51 30.27
C ALA A 653 -3.41 -11.67 28.81
N ALA A 654 -2.91 -12.85 28.41
CA ALA A 654 -2.46 -13.08 27.03
C ALA A 654 -3.61 -12.83 26.02
N PRO A 655 -3.35 -12.19 24.86
CA PRO A 655 -4.36 -12.05 23.82
C PRO A 655 -4.70 -13.44 23.23
N ALA A 656 -5.97 -13.60 22.83
CA ALA A 656 -6.40 -14.78 22.10
C ALA A 656 -5.71 -14.82 20.72
N ALA A 657 -5.25 -16.01 20.32
CA ALA A 657 -4.71 -16.24 18.99
C ALA A 657 -5.84 -16.35 17.96
N THR A 658 -5.59 -15.89 16.73
CA THR A 658 -6.52 -16.04 15.59
C THR A 658 -6.19 -17.23 14.69
N PHE A 659 -5.04 -17.86 14.90
CA PHE A 659 -4.56 -19.07 14.24
C PHE A 659 -3.41 -19.69 15.05
N VAL A 660 -3.01 -20.92 14.73
CA VAL A 660 -1.86 -21.63 15.33
C VAL A 660 -0.86 -22.04 14.25
N ARG A 661 0.36 -22.48 14.62
CA ARG A 661 1.39 -22.92 13.66
C ARG A 661 1.96 -24.29 14.02
N ILE A 662 2.50 -24.97 13.01
CA ILE A 662 3.24 -26.22 13.15
C ILE A 662 4.59 -25.91 13.81
N GLY A 663 4.95 -26.66 14.86
CA GLY A 663 6.24 -26.56 15.53
C GLY A 663 7.37 -27.12 14.66
N ILE A 664 8.60 -26.64 14.88
CA ILE A 664 9.79 -27.13 14.16
C ILE A 664 10.86 -27.67 15.12
N TRP A 665 10.48 -27.95 16.36
CA TRP A 665 11.37 -28.40 17.43
C TRP A 665 12.46 -27.34 17.75
N ASP A 666 12.10 -26.06 17.69
CA ASP A 666 12.96 -24.92 18.03
C ASP A 666 13.53 -25.10 19.46
N GLN A 667 14.85 -25.20 19.60
CA GLN A 667 15.55 -25.52 20.86
C GLN A 667 15.22 -26.89 21.49
N GLY A 668 14.54 -27.80 20.78
CA GLY A 668 14.07 -29.08 21.31
C GLY A 668 15.15 -30.13 21.60
N TYR A 669 16.41 -29.89 21.26
CA TYR A 669 17.51 -30.84 21.43
C TYR A 669 18.61 -30.34 22.38
N ASP A 670 19.18 -31.24 23.18
CA ASP A 670 20.23 -30.97 24.16
C ASP A 670 21.61 -30.73 23.51
N GLY A 671 22.66 -30.55 24.34
CA GLY A 671 24.03 -30.33 23.88
C GLY A 671 24.59 -31.44 22.97
N THR A 672 24.24 -32.69 23.25
CA THR A 672 24.63 -33.91 22.49
C THR A 672 23.70 -34.21 21.31
N GLY A 673 22.48 -33.66 21.38
CA GLY A 673 21.40 -33.78 20.41
C GLY A 673 20.38 -34.89 20.70
N ASN A 674 20.16 -35.25 21.98
CA ASN A 674 18.94 -35.94 22.40
C ASN A 674 17.77 -34.95 22.46
N VAL A 675 16.52 -35.42 22.38
CA VAL A 675 15.34 -34.58 22.63
C VAL A 675 15.28 -34.20 24.12
N LYS A 676 15.15 -32.90 24.42
CA LYS A 676 14.89 -32.39 25.77
C LYS A 676 13.43 -32.71 26.15
N ASN A 677 13.19 -33.45 27.23
CA ASN A 677 11.84 -33.91 27.56
C ASN A 677 11.58 -33.90 29.07
N ASP A 678 12.02 -32.83 29.74
CA ASP A 678 11.92 -32.70 31.19
C ASP A 678 10.56 -32.08 31.62
N GLU A 679 10.32 -31.98 32.93
CA GLU A 679 9.14 -31.32 33.52
C GLU A 679 9.10 -29.81 33.24
N ALA A 680 10.27 -29.15 33.23
CA ALA A 680 10.37 -27.71 33.05
C ALA A 680 10.25 -27.32 31.57
N GLU A 681 9.36 -26.38 31.24
CA GLU A 681 9.08 -25.98 29.84
C GLU A 681 10.33 -25.59 29.03
N ALA A 682 11.32 -24.93 29.65
CA ALA A 682 12.58 -24.55 28.98
C ALA A 682 13.47 -25.76 28.59
N ASN A 683 13.28 -26.89 29.27
CA ASN A 683 13.94 -28.18 29.03
C ASN A 683 12.96 -29.22 28.43
N ASN A 684 11.86 -28.77 27.84
CA ASN A 684 10.88 -29.61 27.17
C ASN A 684 10.78 -29.18 25.70
N PHE A 685 10.86 -30.10 24.75
CA PHE A 685 10.85 -29.75 23.32
C PHE A 685 9.56 -29.04 22.88
N VAL A 686 8.43 -29.35 23.51
CA VAL A 686 7.16 -28.66 23.29
C VAL A 686 7.13 -27.31 24.01
N GLY A 687 7.68 -27.24 25.23
CA GLY A 687 7.75 -26.01 26.03
C GLY A 687 8.77 -24.97 25.54
N SER A 688 9.75 -25.37 24.73
CA SER A 688 10.81 -24.51 24.20
C SER A 688 10.58 -24.02 22.76
N ASP A 689 9.77 -24.73 21.94
CA ASP A 689 9.45 -24.28 20.57
C ASP A 689 8.71 -22.94 20.56
N LYS A 690 9.07 -22.04 19.64
CA LYS A 690 8.49 -20.69 19.51
C LYS A 690 7.08 -20.63 18.92
N ARG A 691 6.57 -21.74 18.35
CA ARG A 691 5.24 -21.89 17.74
C ARG A 691 4.28 -22.70 18.62
N ARG A 692 4.73 -23.16 19.79
CA ARG A 692 3.88 -23.75 20.83
C ARG A 692 2.73 -22.79 21.18
N PHE A 693 1.65 -23.36 21.66
CA PHE A 693 0.48 -22.61 22.14
C PHE A 693 -0.06 -23.25 23.42
N PHE A 694 -1.03 -22.59 24.03
CA PHE A 694 -1.70 -23.02 25.24
C PHE A 694 -3.20 -22.85 25.06
N PHE A 695 -3.99 -23.76 25.64
CA PHE A 695 -5.41 -23.52 25.84
C PHE A 695 -5.61 -22.77 27.15
N ARG A 696 -6.60 -21.89 27.17
CA ARG A 696 -7.04 -21.19 28.37
C ARG A 696 -8.55 -21.32 28.52
N VAL A 697 -8.98 -21.49 29.77
CA VAL A 697 -10.38 -21.55 30.18
C VAL A 697 -10.62 -20.50 31.25
N ARG A 698 -11.77 -19.84 31.21
CA ARG A 698 -12.29 -19.03 32.31
C ARG A 698 -13.56 -19.72 32.78
N ASP A 699 -13.59 -20.24 34.00
CA ASP A 699 -14.78 -20.89 34.58
C ASP A 699 -14.99 -20.39 36.01
N PRO A 700 -15.95 -19.47 36.25
CA PRO A 700 -16.21 -18.96 37.59
C PRO A 700 -16.83 -20.01 38.53
N ALA A 701 -17.42 -21.07 37.98
CA ALA A 701 -18.00 -22.18 38.74
C ALA A 701 -16.97 -23.28 39.08
N ALA A 702 -15.74 -23.21 38.57
CA ALA A 702 -14.68 -24.16 38.89
C ALA A 702 -14.25 -24.05 40.37
N ALA A 703 -14.60 -25.05 41.18
CA ALA A 703 -14.21 -25.13 42.59
C ALA A 703 -12.77 -25.65 42.79
N ALA A 704 -12.24 -26.42 41.83
CA ALA A 704 -10.89 -26.97 41.87
C ALA A 704 -9.86 -25.99 41.30
N SER A 705 -8.58 -26.17 41.67
CA SER A 705 -7.43 -25.42 41.13
C SER A 705 -6.93 -25.96 39.78
N THR A 706 -7.56 -27.02 39.25
CA THR A 706 -7.34 -27.55 37.90
C THR A 706 -8.67 -27.89 37.23
N VAL A 707 -8.70 -27.79 35.90
CA VAL A 707 -9.82 -28.23 35.05
C VAL A 707 -9.29 -29.04 33.86
N ASN A 708 -10.15 -29.81 33.20
CA ASN A 708 -9.79 -30.61 32.03
C ASN A 708 -10.61 -30.18 30.81
N LEU A 709 -9.99 -30.15 29.63
CA LEU A 709 -10.65 -30.04 28.33
C LEU A 709 -10.23 -31.18 27.40
N ASN A 710 -10.96 -31.38 26.31
CA ASN A 710 -10.58 -32.29 25.23
C ASN A 710 -10.01 -31.49 24.05
N TRP A 711 -8.90 -31.94 23.44
CA TRP A 711 -8.36 -31.35 22.22
C TRP A 711 -7.94 -32.35 21.15
N LYS A 712 -8.17 -31.95 19.90
CA LYS A 712 -7.87 -32.67 18.67
C LYS A 712 -7.60 -31.71 17.52
N THR A 713 -7.15 -32.24 16.38
CA THR A 713 -7.04 -31.50 15.11
C THR A 713 -8.11 -31.97 14.13
N LEU A 714 -8.54 -31.06 13.25
CA LEU A 714 -9.50 -31.30 12.18
C LEU A 714 -8.88 -31.00 10.82
N LYS A 715 -9.36 -31.67 9.78
CA LYS A 715 -9.03 -31.40 8.38
C LYS A 715 -9.84 -30.20 7.85
N ALA A 716 -9.60 -29.83 6.58
CA ALA A 716 -10.27 -28.70 5.92
C ALA A 716 -11.80 -28.86 5.81
N ASP A 717 -12.30 -30.09 5.79
CA ASP A 717 -13.73 -30.46 5.77
C ASP A 717 -14.36 -30.54 7.18
N ASN A 718 -13.59 -30.20 8.22
CA ASN A 718 -13.92 -30.37 9.65
C ASN A 718 -14.05 -31.82 10.14
N THR A 719 -13.65 -32.82 9.35
CA THR A 719 -13.46 -34.20 9.85
C THR A 719 -12.21 -34.30 10.72
N ASP A 720 -12.15 -35.30 11.59
CA ASP A 720 -11.03 -35.47 12.52
C ASP A 720 -9.72 -35.84 11.79
N ASP A 721 -8.62 -35.17 12.14
CA ASP A 721 -7.27 -35.40 11.59
C ASP A 721 -6.41 -36.21 12.58
N ASP A 722 -6.27 -35.70 13.81
CA ASP A 722 -5.66 -36.41 14.94
C ASP A 722 -6.53 -36.27 16.20
N ALA A 723 -7.41 -37.24 16.37
CA ALA A 723 -8.38 -37.34 17.45
C ALA A 723 -8.18 -38.65 18.25
N PRO A 724 -7.13 -38.74 19.09
CA PRO A 724 -6.88 -39.93 19.89
C PRO A 724 -8.05 -40.29 20.82
N ALA A 725 -8.09 -41.55 21.27
CA ALA A 725 -9.12 -42.04 22.19
C ALA A 725 -9.19 -41.25 23.52
N THR A 726 -8.04 -40.75 23.99
CA THR A 726 -7.97 -39.80 25.11
C THR A 726 -7.55 -38.43 24.60
N GLN A 727 -8.46 -37.46 24.67
CA GLN A 727 -8.24 -36.08 24.23
C GLN A 727 -7.93 -35.12 25.39
N THR A 728 -8.00 -35.62 26.63
CA THR A 728 -7.85 -34.87 27.88
C THR A 728 -6.54 -34.09 27.95
N LEU A 729 -6.65 -32.80 28.25
CA LEU A 729 -5.55 -31.90 28.62
C LEU A 729 -5.95 -31.17 29.91
N THR A 730 -5.04 -31.16 30.89
CA THR A 730 -5.24 -30.54 32.20
C THR A 730 -4.70 -29.12 32.21
N LEU A 731 -5.50 -28.20 32.75
CA LEU A 731 -5.23 -26.78 32.88
C LEU A 731 -5.16 -26.43 34.37
N THR A 732 -4.20 -25.59 34.75
CA THR A 732 -3.99 -25.14 36.14
C THR A 732 -4.41 -23.69 36.29
N GLU A 733 -5.02 -23.34 37.42
CA GLU A 733 -5.41 -21.96 37.75
C GLU A 733 -4.17 -21.04 37.79
N THR A 734 -4.19 -19.92 37.07
CA THR A 734 -3.01 -19.05 36.88
C THR A 734 -2.60 -18.32 38.15
N ALA A 735 -3.54 -18.08 39.06
CA ALA A 735 -3.35 -17.60 40.41
C ALA A 735 -4.53 -18.09 41.26
N ALA A 736 -4.32 -18.41 42.53
CA ALA A 736 -5.36 -19.01 43.36
C ALA A 736 -6.62 -18.12 43.44
N GLY A 737 -7.77 -18.67 43.04
CA GLY A 737 -9.05 -17.97 43.00
C GLY A 737 -9.26 -17.07 41.77
N SER A 738 -8.34 -17.02 40.80
CA SER A 738 -8.49 -16.20 39.58
C SER A 738 -9.61 -16.67 38.65
N LYS A 739 -10.03 -17.95 38.75
CA LYS A 739 -10.96 -18.62 37.84
C LYS A 739 -10.52 -18.64 36.37
N VAL A 740 -9.23 -18.40 36.12
CA VAL A 740 -8.58 -18.49 34.81
C VAL A 740 -7.57 -19.63 34.86
N PHE A 741 -7.79 -20.65 34.06
CA PHE A 741 -6.99 -21.88 33.98
C PHE A 741 -6.25 -21.91 32.65
N VAL A 742 -4.99 -22.36 32.64
CA VAL A 742 -4.17 -22.43 31.43
C VAL A 742 -3.44 -23.78 31.36
N SER A 743 -3.30 -24.32 30.16
CA SER A 743 -2.63 -25.60 29.94
C SER A 743 -1.11 -25.47 30.09
N LYS A 744 -0.42 -26.62 30.12
CA LYS A 744 0.99 -26.70 29.73
C LYS A 744 1.12 -26.52 28.20
N ALA A 745 2.33 -26.30 27.69
CA ALA A 745 2.52 -26.04 26.27
C ALA A 745 2.15 -27.27 25.41
N VAL A 746 1.47 -27.01 24.29
CA VAL A 746 1.15 -27.98 23.24
C VAL A 746 1.69 -27.51 21.89
N SER A 747 1.89 -28.44 20.95
CA SER A 747 2.43 -28.16 19.62
C SER A 747 1.80 -29.04 18.55
N LEU A 748 1.83 -28.58 17.29
CA LEU A 748 1.42 -29.36 16.12
C LEU A 748 2.63 -29.85 15.35
N VAL A 749 2.49 -31.02 14.74
CA VAL A 749 3.51 -31.68 13.91
C VAL A 749 2.90 -32.18 12.61
N THR A 750 3.72 -32.46 11.59
CA THR A 750 3.22 -32.86 10.26
C THR A 750 3.02 -34.36 10.06
N ASP A 751 3.68 -35.22 10.83
CA ASP A 751 3.63 -36.67 10.62
C ASP A 751 3.47 -37.50 11.89
N THR A 752 3.19 -38.79 11.69
CA THR A 752 2.88 -39.78 12.71
C THR A 752 4.05 -40.06 13.67
N VAL A 753 5.30 -40.02 13.19
CA VAL A 753 6.48 -40.31 14.01
C VAL A 753 6.74 -39.16 14.97
N ASP A 754 6.69 -37.93 14.46
CA ASP A 754 6.79 -36.72 15.29
C ASP A 754 5.61 -36.60 16.29
N ARG A 755 4.42 -37.12 15.92
CA ARG A 755 3.27 -37.20 16.82
C ARG A 755 3.49 -38.22 17.93
N ASP A 756 4.02 -39.40 17.59
CA ASP A 756 4.13 -40.53 18.53
C ASP A 756 5.35 -40.42 19.46
N GLN A 757 6.18 -39.38 19.32
CA GLN A 757 7.23 -39.03 20.28
C GLN A 757 6.63 -38.79 21.69
N PRO A 758 7.09 -39.53 22.72
CA PRO A 758 6.61 -39.32 24.08
C PRO A 758 6.86 -37.89 24.60
N THR A 759 5.85 -37.25 25.17
CA THR A 759 5.92 -35.89 25.74
C THR A 759 5.82 -35.93 27.26
N HIS A 760 6.73 -35.29 27.99
CA HIS A 760 6.55 -35.09 29.43
C HIS A 760 5.41 -34.11 29.69
N SER A 761 4.40 -34.51 30.49
CA SER A 761 3.21 -33.70 30.75
C SER A 761 3.53 -32.36 31.41
N GLY A 762 4.58 -32.34 32.25
CA GLY A 762 4.99 -31.16 33.02
C GLY A 762 4.00 -30.78 34.12
N LEU A 763 3.09 -31.71 34.48
CA LEU A 763 2.21 -31.58 35.64
C LEU A 763 2.99 -31.99 36.90
N PRO A 764 2.76 -31.31 38.05
CA PRO A 764 3.57 -31.50 39.24
C PRO A 764 3.37 -32.90 39.86
N ALA A 765 4.39 -33.36 40.58
CA ALA A 765 4.34 -34.59 41.35
C ALA A 765 3.08 -34.67 42.24
N GLY A 766 2.31 -35.75 42.09
CA GLY A 766 1.00 -35.94 42.73
C GLY A 766 -0.19 -35.81 41.78
N ASN A 767 -0.02 -35.26 40.58
CA ASN A 767 -1.01 -35.39 39.51
C ASN A 767 -0.94 -36.81 38.89
N PRO A 768 -2.07 -37.50 38.58
CA PRO A 768 -2.06 -38.84 38.01
C PRO A 768 -1.44 -38.93 36.60
N ASP A 769 -1.33 -37.81 35.89
CA ASP A 769 -0.66 -37.70 34.60
C ASP A 769 0.72 -37.05 34.67
N ALA A 770 1.31 -36.87 35.85
CA ALA A 770 2.71 -36.44 36.00
C ALA A 770 3.67 -37.44 35.33
N GLY A 771 4.75 -36.94 34.72
CA GLY A 771 5.74 -37.77 34.01
C GLY A 771 5.58 -37.79 32.49
N VAL A 772 6.23 -38.76 31.84
CA VAL A 772 6.21 -38.96 30.38
C VAL A 772 4.90 -39.60 29.93
N ARG A 773 4.32 -39.07 28.85
CA ARG A 773 3.06 -39.48 28.23
C ARG A 773 3.28 -39.87 26.78
N ASN A 774 2.67 -40.96 26.33
CA ASN A 774 2.70 -41.41 24.95
C ASN A 774 1.44 -40.93 24.19
N ALA A 775 1.48 -40.96 22.86
CA ALA A 775 0.30 -40.71 22.04
C ALA A 775 -0.87 -41.62 22.45
N GLY A 776 -2.10 -41.09 22.40
CA GLY A 776 -3.30 -41.78 22.88
C GLY A 776 -3.61 -41.62 24.38
N GLN A 777 -2.67 -41.15 25.20
CA GLN A 777 -2.86 -40.92 26.64
C GLN A 777 -3.29 -39.47 26.95
N SER A 778 -3.99 -39.26 28.07
CA SER A 778 -4.23 -37.91 28.63
C SER A 778 -2.92 -37.13 28.76
N ASN A 779 -2.99 -35.81 28.59
CA ASN A 779 -1.88 -34.87 28.73
C ASN A 779 -0.69 -35.12 27.79
N HIS A 780 -0.89 -35.90 26.72
CA HIS A 780 0.03 -35.97 25.59
C HIS A 780 -0.02 -34.68 24.76
N ARG A 781 1.13 -34.02 24.57
CA ARG A 781 1.23 -32.60 24.18
C ARG A 781 1.34 -32.30 22.68
N THR A 782 1.60 -33.30 21.83
CA THR A 782 1.67 -33.14 20.37
C THR A 782 0.40 -33.69 19.69
N ARG A 783 0.05 -33.12 18.53
CA ARG A 783 -0.94 -33.67 17.59
C ARG A 783 -0.46 -33.50 16.15
N LYS A 784 -0.76 -34.46 15.28
CA LYS A 784 -0.58 -34.30 13.83
C LYS A 784 -1.60 -33.26 13.32
N ALA A 785 -1.19 -32.37 12.41
CA ALA A 785 -2.10 -31.44 11.76
C ALA A 785 -1.76 -31.18 10.27
N SER A 786 -2.77 -31.25 9.41
CA SER A 786 -2.72 -30.75 8.04
C SER A 786 -2.52 -29.23 7.99
N MET A 787 -1.75 -28.75 7.00
CA MET A 787 -1.59 -27.31 6.71
C MET A 787 -2.91 -26.62 6.32
N GLU A 788 -3.94 -27.37 5.94
CA GLU A 788 -5.27 -26.84 5.61
C GLU A 788 -6.20 -26.82 6.83
N GLY A 789 -5.91 -27.64 7.84
CA GLY A 789 -6.78 -27.96 8.96
C GLY A 789 -6.86 -26.90 10.06
N SER A 790 -7.41 -27.32 11.20
CA SER A 790 -7.60 -26.51 12.41
C SER A 790 -7.31 -27.30 13.69
N VAL A 791 -7.07 -26.58 14.79
CA VAL A 791 -7.07 -27.14 16.15
C VAL A 791 -8.42 -26.86 16.78
N LYS A 792 -9.02 -27.89 17.38
CA LYS A 792 -10.25 -27.77 18.18
C LYS A 792 -9.99 -28.14 19.64
N GLY A 793 -10.46 -27.28 20.54
CA GLY A 793 -10.58 -27.57 21.97
C GLY A 793 -12.05 -27.49 22.41
N THR A 794 -12.46 -28.42 23.27
CA THR A 794 -13.83 -28.55 23.78
C THR A 794 -13.78 -28.64 25.30
N TYR A 795 -14.44 -27.72 26.00
CA TYR A 795 -14.48 -27.66 27.46
C TYR A 795 -15.91 -27.81 27.99
N THR A 796 -16.09 -28.58 29.07
CA THR A 796 -17.39 -28.73 29.76
C THR A 796 -17.34 -27.99 31.10
N PRO A 797 -18.23 -27.01 31.35
CA PRO A 797 -18.21 -26.18 32.58
C PRO A 797 -18.33 -27.01 33.86
N SER A 798 -17.54 -26.66 34.88
CA SER A 798 -17.47 -27.40 36.16
C SER A 798 -18.76 -27.33 36.97
N GLY A 799 -19.50 -26.23 36.85
CA GLY A 799 -20.81 -26.03 37.47
C GLY A 799 -21.98 -26.75 36.77
N GLY A 800 -21.71 -27.46 35.67
CA GLY A 800 -22.72 -27.97 34.75
C GLY A 800 -23.10 -26.93 33.70
N GLY A 801 -23.29 -27.40 32.46
CA GLY A 801 -23.62 -26.56 31.31
C GLY A 801 -23.41 -27.30 29.99
N ALA A 802 -23.71 -26.64 28.88
CA ALA A 802 -23.31 -27.12 27.55
C ALA A 802 -21.77 -27.04 27.40
N ALA A 803 -21.20 -27.91 26.57
CA ALA A 803 -19.78 -27.81 26.23
C ALA A 803 -19.54 -26.59 25.32
N VAL A 804 -18.40 -25.93 25.52
CA VAL A 804 -17.98 -24.74 24.79
C VAL A 804 -16.74 -25.07 23.97
N ASP A 805 -16.73 -24.64 22.71
CA ASP A 805 -15.67 -24.94 21.75
C ASP A 805 -14.81 -23.71 21.42
N VAL A 806 -13.53 -23.95 21.17
CA VAL A 806 -12.64 -23.07 20.41
C VAL A 806 -12.15 -23.83 19.17
N THR A 807 -12.06 -23.17 18.02
CA THR A 807 -11.46 -23.75 16.81
C THR A 807 -10.66 -22.69 16.05
N LEU A 808 -9.38 -22.95 15.80
CA LEU A 808 -8.45 -22.03 15.12
C LEU A 808 -7.75 -22.71 13.94
N PRO A 809 -7.59 -22.04 12.77
CA PRO A 809 -6.89 -22.60 11.63
C PRO A 809 -5.40 -22.80 11.90
N VAL A 810 -4.81 -23.79 11.24
CA VAL A 810 -3.35 -23.97 11.17
C VAL A 810 -2.81 -23.06 10.06
N PHE A 811 -1.94 -22.12 10.40
CA PHE A 811 -1.52 -20.93 9.65
C PHE A 811 -2.62 -19.86 9.47
N ASN A 812 -2.20 -18.59 9.37
CA ASN A 812 -3.11 -17.50 9.00
C ASN A 812 -3.75 -17.76 7.61
N ARG A 813 -5.01 -17.34 7.46
CA ARG A 813 -5.78 -17.42 6.20
C ARG A 813 -6.04 -16.03 5.58
N ASN A 814 -5.83 -14.94 6.31
CA ASN A 814 -6.02 -13.58 5.81
C ASN A 814 -4.85 -12.64 6.21
N PRO A 815 -3.88 -12.39 5.31
CA PRO A 815 -3.63 -13.17 4.08
C PRO A 815 -3.21 -14.61 4.40
N ASP A 816 -3.35 -15.50 3.43
CA ASP A 816 -2.90 -16.90 3.52
C ASP A 816 -1.36 -16.94 3.56
N GLU A 817 -0.78 -17.25 4.73
CA GLU A 817 0.69 -17.19 4.92
C GLU A 817 1.44 -18.42 4.40
N ARG A 818 0.72 -19.38 3.81
CA ARG A 818 1.28 -20.65 3.32
C ARG A 818 1.88 -20.48 1.93
N ARG A 819 3.07 -21.04 1.70
CA ARG A 819 3.62 -21.14 0.33
C ARG A 819 2.83 -22.17 -0.44
N LYS A 820 2.48 -21.86 -1.68
CA LYS A 820 1.72 -22.72 -2.57
C LYS A 820 2.56 -23.02 -3.80
N LEU A 821 2.45 -24.24 -4.33
CA LEU A 821 3.00 -24.64 -5.62
C LEU A 821 1.85 -25.18 -6.46
N ARG A 822 1.45 -24.42 -7.49
CA ARG A 822 0.38 -24.80 -8.40
C ARG A 822 0.93 -25.65 -9.54
N LEU A 823 0.29 -26.79 -9.77
CA LEU A 823 0.63 -27.76 -10.80
C LEU A 823 -0.46 -27.81 -11.87
N ARG A 824 -0.07 -27.70 -13.14
CA ARG A 824 -0.95 -28.03 -14.27
C ARG A 824 -0.97 -29.55 -14.41
N VAL A 825 -2.14 -30.18 -14.45
CA VAL A 825 -2.25 -31.66 -14.50
C VAL A 825 -2.84 -32.11 -15.82
N ILE A 826 -2.15 -33.04 -16.50
CA ILE A 826 -2.53 -33.61 -17.78
C ILE A 826 -2.57 -35.13 -17.65
N ASN A 827 -3.62 -35.76 -18.19
CA ASN A 827 -3.80 -37.21 -18.20
C ASN A 827 -3.85 -37.67 -19.67
N TYR A 828 -2.79 -38.33 -20.13
CA TYR A 828 -2.67 -38.80 -21.51
C TYR A 828 -3.42 -40.13 -21.68
N SER A 829 -4.50 -40.10 -22.47
CA SER A 829 -5.16 -41.29 -22.98
C SER A 829 -4.40 -41.88 -24.16
N ILE A 830 -4.35 -43.20 -24.24
CA ILE A 830 -3.68 -43.95 -25.31
C ILE A 830 -4.68 -44.97 -25.88
N GLY A 831 -4.70 -45.11 -27.21
CA GLY A 831 -5.63 -46.02 -27.90
C GLY A 831 -5.44 -47.48 -27.47
N GLY A 832 -6.46 -48.04 -26.81
CA GLY A 832 -6.45 -49.44 -26.33
C GLY A 832 -5.78 -49.66 -24.97
N VAL A 833 -5.31 -48.62 -24.29
CA VAL A 833 -4.74 -48.69 -22.93
C VAL A 833 -5.60 -47.85 -21.98
N ALA A 834 -5.78 -48.32 -20.75
CA ALA A 834 -6.52 -47.56 -19.75
C ALA A 834 -5.80 -46.24 -19.42
N SER A 835 -6.54 -45.12 -19.42
CA SER A 835 -6.03 -43.85 -18.88
C SER A 835 -5.80 -43.96 -17.38
N VAL A 836 -4.92 -43.11 -16.84
CA VAL A 836 -4.65 -43.09 -15.40
C VAL A 836 -5.93 -42.69 -14.64
N ASN A 837 -6.25 -43.41 -13.56
CA ASN A 837 -7.44 -43.14 -12.76
C ASN A 837 -7.27 -41.82 -11.98
N GLU A 838 -8.29 -40.97 -11.96
CA GLU A 838 -8.31 -39.71 -11.22
C GLU A 838 -8.00 -39.92 -9.72
N ALA A 839 -8.52 -41.00 -9.11
CA ALA A 839 -8.23 -41.34 -7.71
C ALA A 839 -6.75 -41.70 -7.45
N TYR A 840 -6.01 -42.12 -8.49
CA TYR A 840 -4.56 -42.35 -8.41
C TYR A 840 -3.77 -41.05 -8.53
N ILE A 841 -4.23 -40.12 -9.40
CA ILE A 841 -3.70 -38.76 -9.52
C ILE A 841 -3.85 -38.02 -8.19
N ASP A 842 -5.03 -38.10 -7.57
CA ASP A 842 -5.30 -37.56 -6.23
C ASP A 842 -4.37 -38.15 -5.16
N ALA A 843 -4.14 -39.47 -5.18
CA ALA A 843 -3.26 -40.12 -4.21
C ALA A 843 -1.78 -39.67 -4.35
N GLN A 844 -1.27 -39.48 -5.57
CA GLN A 844 0.06 -38.93 -5.82
C GLN A 844 0.17 -37.47 -5.33
N LEU A 845 -0.87 -36.65 -5.53
CA LEU A 845 -0.93 -35.26 -5.05
C LEU A 845 -1.09 -35.14 -3.53
N GLN A 846 -1.83 -36.04 -2.91
CA GLN A 846 -1.92 -36.13 -1.45
C GLN A 846 -0.56 -36.54 -0.85
N HIS A 847 0.12 -37.52 -1.43
CA HIS A 847 1.45 -37.90 -0.98
C HIS A 847 2.46 -36.76 -1.15
N ALA A 848 2.41 -36.02 -2.28
CA ALA A 848 3.21 -34.82 -2.47
C ALA A 848 2.94 -33.77 -1.37
N ASN A 849 1.68 -33.50 -1.03
CA ASN A 849 1.34 -32.62 0.08
C ASN A 849 1.87 -33.15 1.42
N ASP A 850 1.66 -34.42 1.76
CA ASP A 850 2.10 -35.01 3.04
C ASP A 850 3.63 -34.93 3.25
N ARG A 851 4.42 -34.86 2.17
CA ARG A 851 5.88 -34.60 2.22
C ARG A 851 6.22 -33.10 2.22
N TRP A 852 5.67 -32.31 1.30
CA TRP A 852 6.05 -30.90 1.12
C TRP A 852 5.45 -29.95 2.20
N ASN A 853 4.36 -30.37 2.86
CA ASN A 853 3.82 -29.68 4.03
C ASN A 853 4.84 -29.55 5.18
N GLN A 854 5.79 -30.50 5.28
CA GLN A 854 6.84 -30.49 6.31
C GLN A 854 7.79 -29.29 6.22
N VAL A 855 7.89 -28.66 5.04
CA VAL A 855 8.67 -27.43 4.80
C VAL A 855 7.77 -26.21 4.53
N GLY A 856 6.47 -26.31 4.84
CA GLY A 856 5.51 -25.21 4.68
C GLY A 856 5.08 -24.94 3.23
N LEU A 857 5.23 -25.92 2.34
CA LEU A 857 4.86 -25.83 0.92
C LEU A 857 3.63 -26.72 0.63
N LYS A 858 2.47 -26.08 0.41
CA LYS A 858 1.28 -26.76 -0.09
C LYS A 858 1.41 -27.00 -1.60
N VAL A 859 1.04 -28.18 -2.06
CA VAL A 859 0.93 -28.51 -3.50
C VAL A 859 -0.53 -28.41 -3.92
N GLU A 860 -0.85 -27.48 -4.81
CA GLU A 860 -2.18 -27.26 -5.39
C GLU A 860 -2.18 -27.69 -6.86
N ARG A 861 -3.35 -28.05 -7.42
CA ARG A 861 -3.48 -28.44 -8.83
C ARG A 861 -4.57 -27.68 -9.57
N ASP A 862 -4.37 -27.50 -10.88
CA ASP A 862 -5.47 -27.25 -11.83
C ASP A 862 -6.34 -28.51 -12.00
N ALA A 863 -7.52 -28.36 -12.59
CA ALA A 863 -8.34 -29.50 -13.01
C ALA A 863 -7.59 -30.36 -14.05
N THR A 864 -7.68 -31.69 -13.93
CA THR A 864 -7.03 -32.64 -14.84
C THR A 864 -7.51 -32.45 -16.28
N VAL A 865 -6.58 -32.12 -17.17
CA VAL A 865 -6.84 -32.03 -18.61
C VAL A 865 -6.61 -33.40 -19.24
N ALA A 866 -7.69 -34.09 -19.62
CA ALA A 866 -7.60 -35.29 -20.45
C ALA A 866 -7.16 -34.91 -21.87
N ARG A 867 -6.14 -35.59 -22.41
CA ARG A 867 -5.58 -35.33 -23.74
C ARG A 867 -5.18 -36.64 -24.43
N ALA A 868 -5.28 -36.72 -25.75
CA ALA A 868 -4.75 -37.87 -26.49
C ALA A 868 -3.22 -37.78 -26.53
N CYS A 869 -2.52 -38.87 -26.22
CA CYS A 869 -1.07 -38.93 -26.40
C CYS A 869 -0.73 -38.92 -27.90
N PRO A 870 0.21 -38.09 -28.39
CA PRO A 870 0.62 -38.09 -29.80
C PRO A 870 1.12 -39.48 -30.23
N ALA A 871 0.68 -39.96 -31.39
CA ALA A 871 1.08 -41.28 -31.88
C ALA A 871 2.61 -41.43 -32.07
N ALA A 872 3.31 -40.33 -32.37
CA ALA A 872 4.77 -40.29 -32.46
C ALA A 872 5.49 -40.24 -31.10
N ALA A 873 4.77 -40.11 -29.98
CA ALA A 873 5.29 -40.24 -28.62
C ALA A 873 5.19 -41.68 -28.08
N LEU A 874 4.57 -42.59 -28.84
CA LEU A 874 4.31 -43.98 -28.48
C LEU A 874 5.24 -44.93 -29.24
N ASN A 875 5.73 -45.96 -28.55
CA ASN A 875 6.44 -47.06 -29.19
C ASN A 875 5.46 -48.10 -29.78
N ALA A 876 6.02 -49.13 -30.42
CA ALA A 876 5.26 -50.23 -31.04
C ALA A 876 4.40 -51.09 -30.08
N ALA A 877 4.45 -50.84 -28.77
CA ALA A 877 3.59 -51.48 -27.76
C ALA A 877 2.46 -50.56 -27.25
N ASN A 878 2.22 -49.41 -27.92
CA ASN A 878 1.29 -48.36 -27.47
C ASN A 878 1.57 -47.86 -26.05
N LEU A 879 2.84 -47.58 -25.75
CA LEU A 879 3.28 -47.03 -24.47
C LEU A 879 4.24 -45.85 -24.70
N TYR A 880 4.20 -44.85 -23.81
CA TYR A 880 5.08 -43.68 -23.90
C TYR A 880 6.53 -44.10 -23.63
N ALA A 881 7.41 -43.75 -24.57
CA ALA A 881 8.82 -44.08 -24.53
C ALA A 881 9.73 -42.83 -24.51
N GLY A 882 9.15 -41.65 -24.25
CA GLY A 882 9.91 -40.41 -24.20
C GLY A 882 10.95 -40.38 -23.08
N SER A 883 12.17 -39.96 -23.41
CA SER A 883 13.26 -39.71 -22.48
C SER A 883 14.36 -38.85 -23.13
N ALA A 884 14.89 -37.90 -22.37
CA ALA A 884 16.18 -37.21 -22.62
C ALA A 884 16.46 -36.74 -24.08
N ASN A 885 15.51 -36.03 -24.70
CA ASN A 885 15.53 -35.54 -26.09
C ASN A 885 15.34 -36.58 -27.20
N ASN A 886 14.87 -37.81 -26.94
CA ASN A 886 14.47 -38.72 -28.02
C ASN A 886 13.25 -38.19 -28.81
N ALA A 887 12.95 -38.82 -29.95
CA ALA A 887 11.87 -38.38 -30.84
C ALA A 887 10.50 -38.42 -30.15
N GLU A 888 10.32 -39.35 -29.21
CA GLU A 888 9.11 -39.57 -28.46
C GLU A 888 8.87 -38.48 -27.39
N GLU A 889 9.92 -38.04 -26.68
CA GLU A 889 9.84 -36.84 -25.82
C GLU A 889 9.62 -35.57 -26.67
N GLN A 890 10.31 -35.43 -27.80
CA GLN A 890 10.11 -34.29 -28.70
C GLN A 890 8.67 -34.21 -29.24
N ALA A 891 8.06 -35.34 -29.61
CA ALA A 891 6.67 -35.39 -30.04
C ALA A 891 5.69 -34.99 -28.92
N ALA A 892 5.91 -35.45 -27.69
CA ALA A 892 5.09 -35.05 -26.55
C ALA A 892 5.29 -33.56 -26.18
N LEU A 893 6.52 -33.05 -26.18
CA LEU A 893 6.80 -31.64 -25.91
C LEU A 893 6.24 -30.72 -27.01
N SER A 894 6.29 -31.13 -28.28
CA SER A 894 5.68 -30.39 -29.40
C SER A 894 4.16 -30.25 -29.27
N ASP A 895 3.50 -31.20 -28.60
CA ASP A 895 2.07 -31.18 -28.32
C ASP A 895 1.72 -30.36 -27.06
N LEU A 896 2.59 -30.38 -26.05
CA LEU A 896 2.37 -29.73 -24.76
C LEU A 896 2.80 -28.26 -24.71
N ILE A 897 3.93 -27.91 -25.32
CA ILE A 897 4.51 -26.55 -25.28
C ILE A 897 3.52 -25.48 -25.76
N PRO A 898 2.81 -25.63 -26.90
CA PRO A 898 1.85 -24.63 -27.38
C PRO A 898 0.61 -24.44 -26.48
N VAL A 899 0.30 -25.40 -25.61
CA VAL A 899 -0.88 -25.37 -24.70
C VAL A 899 -0.49 -25.19 -23.22
N THR A 900 0.78 -24.91 -22.96
CA THR A 900 1.36 -24.72 -21.63
C THR A 900 1.94 -23.31 -21.55
N PRO A 901 1.37 -22.43 -20.70
CA PRO A 901 1.92 -21.09 -20.49
C PRO A 901 3.35 -21.13 -19.96
N ASP A 902 4.12 -20.10 -20.27
CA ASP A 902 5.46 -19.91 -19.69
C ASP A 902 5.41 -19.76 -18.15
N ASN A 903 6.54 -20.02 -17.48
CA ASN A 903 6.65 -19.99 -16.02
C ASN A 903 5.70 -20.98 -15.29
N THR A 904 5.44 -22.16 -15.87
CA THR A 904 4.57 -23.20 -15.28
C THR A 904 5.26 -24.55 -15.09
N LEU A 905 4.77 -25.31 -14.10
CA LEU A 905 5.12 -26.71 -13.87
C LEU A 905 3.91 -27.59 -14.20
N THR A 906 4.11 -28.51 -15.15
CA THR A 906 3.09 -29.43 -15.66
C THR A 906 3.43 -30.87 -15.30
N VAL A 907 2.46 -31.59 -14.73
CA VAL A 907 2.54 -33.02 -14.42
C VAL A 907 1.71 -33.79 -15.44
N VAL A 908 2.35 -34.75 -16.11
CA VAL A 908 1.79 -35.54 -17.21
C VAL A 908 1.72 -37.01 -16.76
N PHE A 909 0.51 -37.47 -16.49
CA PHE A 909 0.23 -38.87 -16.19
C PHE A 909 0.03 -39.65 -17.49
N VAL A 910 0.82 -40.70 -17.71
CA VAL A 910 0.84 -41.49 -18.95
C VAL A 910 1.32 -42.92 -18.69
N ASN A 911 0.90 -43.90 -19.49
CA ASN A 911 1.43 -45.27 -19.39
C ASN A 911 2.82 -45.33 -20.08
N MET A 912 3.88 -45.69 -19.36
CA MET A 912 5.28 -45.62 -19.83
C MET A 912 5.95 -46.99 -19.96
N THR A 913 6.95 -47.13 -20.84
CA THR A 913 7.88 -48.28 -20.83
C THR A 913 9.13 -48.03 -20.00
N GLY A 914 9.39 -48.91 -19.03
CA GLY A 914 10.68 -49.07 -18.35
C GLY A 914 11.05 -47.97 -17.35
N ALA A 915 10.60 -46.74 -17.58
CA ALA A 915 10.70 -45.64 -16.62
C ALA A 915 9.57 -45.72 -15.58
N ASN A 916 9.92 -45.41 -14.32
CA ASN A 916 8.96 -45.16 -13.26
C ASN A 916 8.39 -43.74 -13.38
N ALA A 917 9.27 -42.75 -13.31
CA ALA A 917 8.96 -41.34 -13.53
C ALA A 917 10.22 -40.66 -14.10
N TYR A 918 10.07 -39.45 -14.67
CA TYR A 918 11.20 -38.54 -14.83
C TYR A 918 10.76 -37.08 -15.01
N SER A 919 11.67 -36.16 -14.70
CA SER A 919 11.52 -34.72 -14.90
C SER A 919 12.25 -34.22 -16.15
N THR A 920 11.54 -33.50 -17.02
CA THR A 920 12.12 -32.73 -18.13
C THR A 920 12.55 -31.35 -17.60
N ILE A 921 13.85 -31.22 -17.33
CA ILE A 921 14.50 -30.05 -16.73
C ILE A 921 15.76 -29.63 -17.49
N GLY A 922 16.05 -28.32 -17.49
CA GLY A 922 17.20 -27.71 -18.16
C GLY A 922 17.00 -27.43 -19.65
N GLN A 923 18.06 -26.99 -20.34
CA GLN A 923 18.02 -26.82 -21.80
C GLN A 923 17.75 -28.18 -22.47
N ARG A 924 16.68 -28.24 -23.28
CA ARG A 924 16.44 -29.30 -24.27
C ARG A 924 16.84 -28.81 -25.65
N ASN A 925 17.08 -29.74 -26.57
CA ASN A 925 17.27 -29.43 -27.97
C ASN A 925 16.03 -28.68 -28.51
N PRO A 926 16.19 -27.64 -29.36
CA PRO A 926 15.07 -27.02 -30.03
C PRO A 926 14.30 -28.05 -30.86
N ILE A 927 12.98 -28.09 -30.73
CA ILE A 927 12.12 -29.15 -31.29
C ILE A 927 11.62 -28.71 -32.68
N PRO A 928 12.07 -29.35 -33.78
CA PRO A 928 11.73 -28.91 -35.13
C PRO A 928 10.24 -29.04 -35.41
N GLN A 929 9.64 -28.00 -35.99
CA GLN A 929 8.23 -27.97 -36.36
C GLN A 929 8.03 -28.20 -37.87
N PRO A 930 6.85 -28.70 -38.31
CA PRO A 930 6.55 -28.91 -39.73
C PRO A 930 6.57 -27.65 -40.60
N ASP A 931 6.50 -26.45 -40.00
CA ASP A 931 6.59 -25.16 -40.68
C ASP A 931 8.03 -24.62 -40.80
N GLY A 932 9.03 -25.34 -40.28
CA GLY A 932 10.43 -24.94 -40.27
C GLY A 932 10.85 -24.08 -39.07
N THR A 933 9.94 -23.79 -38.12
CA THR A 933 10.31 -23.18 -36.84
C THR A 933 10.87 -24.23 -35.86
N ASN A 934 11.38 -23.77 -34.71
CA ASN A 934 11.76 -24.66 -33.61
C ASN A 934 11.06 -24.20 -32.33
N LEU A 935 10.50 -25.12 -31.55
CA LEU A 935 9.97 -24.84 -30.21
C LEU A 935 11.07 -25.01 -29.15
N THR A 936 11.13 -24.09 -28.20
CA THR A 936 11.96 -24.15 -26.99
C THR A 936 11.10 -24.37 -25.75
N MET A 937 11.68 -24.92 -24.68
CA MET A 937 10.94 -25.13 -23.43
C MET A 937 10.69 -23.84 -22.65
N ASP A 938 11.55 -22.83 -22.78
CA ASP A 938 11.50 -21.58 -22.02
C ASP A 938 11.42 -21.87 -20.51
N ASP A 939 10.59 -21.19 -19.71
CA ASP A 939 10.44 -21.46 -18.26
C ASP A 939 9.37 -22.50 -17.94
N ARG A 940 9.18 -23.50 -18.82
CA ARG A 940 8.23 -24.60 -18.62
C ARG A 940 8.95 -25.85 -18.14
N TYR A 941 8.37 -26.49 -17.13
CA TYR A 941 8.90 -27.70 -16.52
C TYR A 941 7.86 -28.82 -16.65
N PHE A 942 8.28 -30.01 -17.06
CA PHE A 942 7.39 -31.17 -17.23
C PHE A 942 7.85 -32.32 -16.35
N ILE A 943 6.90 -32.98 -15.66
CA ILE A 943 7.10 -34.22 -14.92
C ILE A 943 6.27 -35.29 -15.59
N TYR A 944 6.87 -36.40 -16.03
CA TYR A 944 6.16 -37.56 -16.56
C TYR A 944 6.09 -38.64 -15.49
N LEU A 945 4.87 -39.08 -15.15
CA LEU A 945 4.59 -40.11 -14.15
C LEU A 945 3.89 -41.31 -14.80
N ASN A 946 4.44 -42.50 -14.57
CA ASN A 946 3.84 -43.75 -15.04
C ASN A 946 2.56 -44.08 -14.24
N SER A 947 1.65 -44.81 -14.86
CA SER A 947 0.50 -45.41 -14.18
C SER A 947 0.97 -46.43 -13.14
N GLY A 948 0.42 -46.41 -11.92
CA GLY A 948 0.59 -47.50 -10.96
C GLY A 948 1.93 -47.56 -10.22
N LEU A 949 2.71 -46.47 -10.19
CA LEU A 949 3.83 -46.34 -9.24
C LEU A 949 3.35 -46.51 -7.79
N ASP A 950 4.19 -47.16 -6.99
CA ASP A 950 4.00 -47.27 -5.55
C ASP A 950 4.22 -45.93 -4.85
N LEU A 951 3.15 -45.46 -4.21
CA LEU A 951 3.08 -44.23 -3.41
C LEU A 951 4.10 -44.19 -2.25
N ASN A 952 4.77 -45.29 -1.90
CA ASN A 952 5.75 -45.34 -0.82
C ASN A 952 7.21 -45.21 -1.31
N ASN A 953 7.48 -45.52 -2.58
CA ASN A 953 8.83 -45.68 -3.11
C ASN A 953 9.21 -44.60 -4.14
N GLU A 954 8.43 -44.44 -5.22
CA GLU A 954 8.73 -43.47 -6.30
C GLU A 954 7.47 -42.69 -6.67
N THR A 955 7.51 -41.36 -6.54
CA THR A 955 6.30 -40.53 -6.51
C THR A 955 6.49 -39.13 -7.11
N LEU A 956 5.37 -38.43 -7.33
CA LEU A 956 5.35 -37.00 -7.60
C LEU A 956 6.15 -36.20 -6.56
N ALA A 957 6.21 -36.64 -5.29
CA ALA A 957 7.02 -35.97 -4.27
C ALA A 957 8.52 -35.98 -4.59
N HIS A 958 9.02 -37.04 -5.23
CA HIS A 958 10.42 -37.16 -5.69
C HIS A 958 10.66 -36.30 -6.94
N GLU A 959 9.82 -36.37 -7.95
CA GLU A 959 9.99 -35.57 -9.16
C GLU A 959 9.88 -34.05 -8.89
N LEU A 960 9.05 -33.65 -7.93
CA LEU A 960 9.04 -32.27 -7.42
C LEU A 960 10.39 -31.88 -6.79
N HIS A 961 11.12 -32.77 -6.12
CA HIS A 961 12.49 -32.47 -5.68
C HIS A 961 13.41 -32.24 -6.88
N HIS A 962 13.29 -33.03 -7.96
CA HIS A 962 14.09 -32.82 -9.16
C HIS A 962 13.83 -31.47 -9.83
N VAL A 963 12.57 -31.08 -10.05
CA VAL A 963 12.25 -29.77 -10.64
C VAL A 963 12.67 -28.61 -9.74
N LEU A 964 12.43 -28.70 -8.43
CA LEU A 964 12.66 -27.59 -7.50
C LEU A 964 14.13 -27.40 -7.10
N PHE A 965 15.00 -28.42 -7.28
CA PHE A 965 16.39 -28.39 -6.78
C PHE A 965 17.48 -28.77 -7.80
N ASN A 966 17.17 -29.39 -8.95
CA ASN A 966 18.18 -29.85 -9.93
C ASN A 966 18.39 -28.87 -11.10
N ARG A 967 18.32 -27.54 -10.86
CA ARG A 967 18.44 -26.54 -11.93
C ARG A 967 19.88 -26.47 -12.46
N PHE A 968 20.02 -26.43 -13.79
CA PHE A 968 21.31 -26.52 -14.50
C PHE A 968 22.06 -25.17 -14.61
N ASP A 969 21.68 -24.16 -13.83
CA ASP A 969 22.37 -22.87 -13.71
C ASP A 969 23.60 -22.93 -12.78
N THR A 970 23.92 -24.11 -12.23
CA THR A 970 25.09 -24.34 -11.38
C THR A 970 26.10 -25.30 -12.01
N ALA A 971 27.40 -25.06 -11.75
CA ALA A 971 28.49 -25.87 -12.30
C ALA A 971 28.46 -27.33 -11.82
N VAL A 972 28.96 -28.23 -12.68
CA VAL A 972 28.81 -29.71 -12.68
C VAL A 972 29.26 -30.44 -11.38
N ASP A 973 29.88 -29.74 -10.42
CA ASP A 973 30.27 -30.30 -9.12
C ASP A 973 29.31 -30.03 -7.96
N GLN A 974 28.20 -29.31 -8.16
CA GLN A 974 27.14 -29.13 -7.14
C GLN A 974 26.31 -30.41 -6.93
N ARG A 975 26.94 -31.45 -6.38
CA ARG A 975 26.29 -32.71 -5.99
C ARG A 975 25.59 -32.53 -4.63
N PHE A 976 24.29 -32.24 -4.72
CA PHE A 976 23.21 -32.23 -3.72
C PHE A 976 23.51 -32.13 -2.22
N TYR A 977 22.78 -31.20 -1.58
CA TYR A 977 22.78 -30.98 -0.13
C TYR A 977 21.84 -31.94 0.60
N THR A 978 22.38 -32.61 1.62
CA THR A 978 21.60 -33.12 2.76
C THR A 978 21.75 -32.15 3.95
N PHE A 979 20.85 -32.22 4.93
CA PHE A 979 20.92 -31.41 6.16
C PHE A 979 22.27 -31.60 6.88
N ASN A 980 23.03 -30.51 7.03
CA ASN A 980 24.42 -30.53 7.52
C ASN A 980 24.48 -30.21 9.04
N THR A 981 25.19 -31.03 9.81
CA THR A 981 25.11 -31.09 11.28
C THR A 981 26.36 -30.63 12.04
N ASN A 982 27.33 -29.94 11.39
CA ASN A 982 28.48 -29.34 12.09
C ASN A 982 28.91 -27.95 11.55
N PRO A 983 29.53 -27.09 12.38
CA PRO A 983 30.01 -25.75 12.00
C PRO A 983 31.45 -25.77 11.43
N PRO A 984 31.74 -25.05 10.32
CA PRO A 984 33.11 -24.80 9.88
C PRO A 984 33.81 -23.71 10.71
N THR A 985 35.04 -23.94 11.14
CA THR A 985 35.87 -23.01 11.94
C THR A 985 36.55 -21.89 11.14
N ALA A 986 36.18 -21.71 9.85
CA ALA A 986 36.94 -20.90 8.90
C ALA A 986 36.62 -19.39 8.90
N PHE A 987 35.56 -18.94 9.58
CA PHE A 987 35.18 -17.52 9.67
C PHE A 987 34.88 -17.14 11.12
N GLY A 988 35.62 -16.17 11.65
CA GLY A 988 35.59 -15.77 13.08
C GLY A 988 34.37 -14.94 13.51
N ILE A 989 33.18 -15.26 13.00
CA ILE A 989 31.92 -14.58 13.35
C ILE A 989 30.94 -15.63 13.87
N ALA A 990 30.53 -15.49 15.13
CA ALA A 990 29.58 -16.42 15.77
C ALA A 990 28.15 -16.19 15.25
N LEU A 991 27.69 -17.06 14.34
CA LEU A 991 26.31 -17.09 13.88
C LEU A 991 25.44 -18.01 14.76
N PRO A 992 24.14 -17.70 14.96
CA PRO A 992 23.26 -18.43 15.87
C PRO A 992 23.03 -19.90 15.49
N SER A 993 22.78 -20.73 16.51
CA SER A 993 22.81 -22.18 16.42
C SER A 993 21.59 -22.80 15.73
N VAL A 994 21.80 -23.34 14.52
CA VAL A 994 20.81 -24.16 13.78
C VAL A 994 20.76 -25.60 14.30
N ARG A 995 20.13 -25.80 15.47
CA ARG A 995 19.87 -27.12 16.10
C ARG A 995 18.45 -27.66 15.84
N VAL A 996 17.91 -27.36 14.66
CA VAL A 996 16.62 -27.88 14.18
C VAL A 996 16.89 -28.84 13.02
N TYR A 997 16.06 -29.89 12.89
CA TYR A 997 16.22 -31.02 11.96
C TYR A 997 17.37 -32.00 12.28
N ARG A 998 17.33 -32.60 13.49
CA ARG A 998 17.82 -33.97 13.71
C ARG A 998 16.63 -34.91 13.87
N ARG A 999 16.36 -35.79 12.90
CA ARG A 999 15.59 -37.00 13.21
C ARG A 999 16.42 -37.89 14.14
N ILE A 1000 15.83 -38.31 15.26
CA ILE A 1000 16.36 -39.40 16.06
C ILE A 1000 15.61 -40.67 15.65
N GLN A 1001 16.23 -41.46 14.78
CA GLN A 1001 16.17 -42.91 14.92
C GLN A 1001 17.46 -43.32 15.64
N ASN A 1002 17.33 -44.10 16.70
CA ASN A 1002 18.49 -44.70 17.36
C ASN A 1002 19.14 -45.75 16.44
N GLN A 1003 20.41 -46.03 16.70
CA GLN A 1003 21.23 -46.95 15.90
C GLN A 1003 20.67 -48.38 15.93
N HIS A 1004 19.95 -48.77 14.90
CA HIS A 1004 19.56 -50.16 14.64
C HIS A 1004 19.91 -50.51 13.19
N ALA A 1005 20.59 -51.66 13.04
CA ALA A 1005 21.28 -52.11 11.82
C ALA A 1005 22.43 -51.18 11.31
N ALA A 1006 23.37 -51.79 10.57
CA ALA A 1006 24.43 -51.09 9.84
C ALA A 1006 24.12 -50.90 8.34
N ASP A 1007 22.94 -51.37 7.94
CA ASP A 1007 22.43 -51.46 6.57
C ASP A 1007 20.92 -51.16 6.61
N PRO A 1008 20.46 -49.98 6.16
CA PRO A 1008 19.07 -49.55 6.28
C PRO A 1008 18.14 -50.20 5.25
N ASP A 1009 18.69 -50.81 4.20
CA ASP A 1009 17.93 -51.46 3.13
C ASP A 1009 17.45 -52.88 3.52
N ASN A 1010 17.80 -53.33 4.74
CA ASN A 1010 17.62 -54.70 5.22
C ASN A 1010 17.04 -54.77 6.66
N ASP A 1011 16.51 -53.67 7.19
CA ASP A 1011 15.84 -53.61 8.50
C ASP A 1011 14.34 -53.94 8.37
N ALA A 1012 13.98 -55.16 8.80
CA ALA A 1012 12.60 -55.65 8.81
C ALA A 1012 11.63 -54.89 9.75
N THR A 1013 12.12 -53.92 10.55
CA THR A 1013 11.29 -53.03 11.37
C THR A 1013 11.08 -51.64 10.75
N ASN A 1014 11.76 -51.33 9.63
CA ASN A 1014 11.68 -50.04 8.95
C ASN A 1014 10.41 -49.90 8.08
N ASN A 1015 9.24 -49.80 8.74
CA ASN A 1015 7.91 -49.71 8.11
C ASN A 1015 7.74 -48.47 7.20
N ASN A 1016 8.15 -48.57 5.93
CA ASN A 1016 7.99 -47.57 4.85
C ASN A 1016 8.48 -46.15 5.19
N VAL A 1017 9.52 -46.03 6.04
CA VAL A 1017 10.16 -44.73 6.31
C VAL A 1017 11.35 -44.53 5.37
N LEU A 1018 11.13 -43.74 4.31
CA LEU A 1018 12.20 -43.24 3.42
C LEU A 1018 13.35 -42.61 4.22
N ASN A 1019 14.51 -43.26 4.22
CA ASN A 1019 15.62 -42.98 5.15
C ASN A 1019 16.83 -42.36 4.42
N TRP A 1020 16.75 -41.05 4.16
CA TRP A 1020 17.76 -40.30 3.40
C TRP A 1020 19.09 -40.10 4.17
N GLN A 1021 19.91 -41.14 4.32
CA GLN A 1021 21.20 -41.03 5.01
C GLN A 1021 22.37 -41.77 4.33
N ARG A 1022 23.07 -41.09 3.40
CA ARG A 1022 24.55 -41.08 3.29
C ARG A 1022 25.07 -40.22 2.12
N ARG A 1023 25.79 -39.13 2.44
CA ARG A 1023 27.07 -38.71 1.79
C ARG A 1023 27.61 -37.42 2.42
N THR A 1024 28.90 -37.42 2.76
CA THR A 1024 29.57 -36.30 3.45
C THR A 1024 30.11 -35.28 2.43
N ARG A 1025 29.56 -34.05 2.40
CA ARG A 1025 30.06 -32.91 1.59
C ARG A 1025 29.96 -31.59 2.36
N THR A 1026 30.65 -30.54 1.87
CA THR A 1026 31.31 -29.53 2.71
C THR A 1026 30.73 -28.11 2.70
N THR A 1027 29.65 -27.82 1.98
CA THR A 1027 29.06 -26.47 1.84
C THR A 1027 27.64 -26.38 2.40
N ARG A 1028 26.96 -25.23 2.23
CA ARG A 1028 25.57 -24.95 2.67
C ARG A 1028 24.71 -24.43 1.50
N PHE A 1029 23.39 -24.51 1.68
CA PHE A 1029 22.34 -23.95 0.80
C PHE A 1029 22.68 -22.60 0.14
N PRO A 1030 22.64 -22.54 -1.20
CA PRO A 1030 22.22 -21.36 -1.94
C PRO A 1030 20.71 -21.41 -2.23
N ILE A 1031 20.00 -20.27 -2.14
CA ILE A 1031 18.70 -20.05 -2.81
C ILE A 1031 18.77 -18.69 -3.53
N PRO A 1032 19.33 -18.62 -4.76
CA PRO A 1032 19.64 -17.33 -5.41
C PRO A 1032 18.68 -16.94 -6.55
N GLY A 1033 17.97 -17.92 -7.12
CA GLY A 1033 16.88 -17.74 -8.11
C GLY A 1033 15.58 -18.35 -7.60
N GLY A 1034 15.16 -17.95 -6.38
CA GLY A 1034 14.07 -18.58 -5.66
C GLY A 1034 12.68 -18.27 -6.23
N ILE A 1035 11.74 -19.21 -6.03
CA ILE A 1035 10.31 -19.07 -6.34
C ILE A 1035 9.80 -17.70 -5.85
N ALA A 1036 9.42 -16.84 -6.80
CA ALA A 1036 8.90 -15.51 -6.51
C ALA A 1036 7.39 -15.55 -6.19
N ALA A 1037 6.91 -14.48 -5.56
CA ALA A 1037 5.56 -14.39 -5.01
C ALA A 1037 4.47 -14.72 -6.05
N PRO A 1038 3.36 -15.37 -5.63
CA PRO A 1038 2.25 -15.72 -6.52
C PRO A 1038 1.70 -14.52 -7.30
N ASP A 1039 1.59 -14.64 -8.62
CA ASP A 1039 0.79 -13.74 -9.45
C ASP A 1039 -0.59 -14.31 -9.78
N THR A 1040 -1.43 -13.49 -10.41
CA THR A 1040 -2.83 -13.81 -10.74
C THR A 1040 -3.02 -14.90 -11.80
N THR A 1041 -1.94 -15.39 -12.41
CA THR A 1041 -1.97 -16.27 -13.59
C THR A 1041 -1.43 -17.67 -13.32
N THR A 1042 -0.29 -17.80 -12.64
CA THR A 1042 0.36 -19.12 -12.42
C THR A 1042 0.44 -19.54 -10.96
N GLY A 1043 0.25 -18.62 -10.00
CA GLY A 1043 0.38 -18.90 -8.57
C GLY A 1043 1.82 -19.04 -8.05
N ASN A 1044 2.84 -18.91 -8.92
CA ASN A 1044 4.27 -18.77 -8.60
C ASN A 1044 5.02 -18.33 -9.86
N ARG A 1045 6.13 -17.59 -9.73
CA ARG A 1045 7.11 -17.44 -10.83
C ARG A 1045 8.41 -18.17 -10.53
N PHE A 1046 8.91 -18.93 -11.50
CA PHE A 1046 10.18 -19.65 -11.42
C PHE A 1046 11.30 -18.78 -11.98
N THR A 1047 11.71 -17.75 -11.23
CA THR A 1047 12.56 -16.65 -11.72
C THR A 1047 13.72 -17.13 -12.60
N THR A 1048 13.78 -16.62 -13.84
CA THR A 1048 14.95 -16.71 -14.71
C THR A 1048 16.16 -16.00 -14.11
N ALA A 1049 17.33 -16.34 -14.66
CA ALA A 1049 18.63 -15.76 -14.36
C ALA A 1049 19.12 -15.98 -12.93
N PHE A 1050 19.98 -16.99 -12.81
CA PHE A 1050 21.31 -16.77 -12.26
C PHE A 1050 22.18 -16.09 -13.33
#